data_AF-A0A3D9XHR0-F1
#
_entry.id   AF-A0A3D9XHR0-F1
#
_cell.length_a   1.000
_cell.length_b   1.000
_cell.length_c   1.000
_cell.angle_alpha   90.00
_cell.angle_beta   90.00
_cell.angle_gamma   90.00
#
_symmetry.space_group_name_H-M   'P 1'
#
loop_
_entity.id
_entity.type
_entity.pdbx_description
1 polymer ?
#
loop_
_entity_poly.entity_id
_entity_poly.type
_entity_poly.pdbx_seq_one_letter_code
_entity_poly.pdbx_strand_id
1 'polypeptide(L)'
;MPNPTEAARILQKLRKLRVDTPRDAAFITHLDRLLCRDEAGNLLPEPQRFSAGRETHGVMVVDGAGGGKTTLISRALERHPVLSGATGRHYLDASVPSPATFKSMTAALLQRSGYPVITANREGWGLWETLRGRLKDLGITVLWIDEAHDLFCADRHLILRALKSLMQGDEAVIPILSGTERLHEIVRSDPQVQRRLSTLILPPVSEVTDGASFSGVVREYCRIAGLEPPLDGDLILRLFHGARYRFGRCIETLVGAIEFALEAGASRLDIAHFAEFWAMQEGCPPGGNVFLAPDWPQIDPDRNEADDPPARARARRRRGMSMARLFPLLPFRADETHWSWAARMAAFHIRGPIGTFLRDLGLDPFVLSIGDPDEVARLCATAGQDPGPVLRNTLMRNTCRSWRLGEEILIDSLRPQQDLRFCPACLAEDDAIAMAVGQDIAIHRRERLIWRLKPIRSCPTHRLPLIRRDRPGGADGKGVFADSVPENTARLQDLAGCAAPCPGSPLQTYIADRIAERPGPVWLDSLPLEQSIRVTDLLGTAMEFGPYAAFDDLSVQDQMLQPLVAGSTPPKGWRESAAHCRSFRPGLTPSVLPAASKTGELSGRCSTNSTIPHRAARSAESSKSNSRALVEPDPLSAGPVRPCPP
;
A
#
# COMPACT_ATOMS: atom_id res chain seq x y z
N MET A 1 8.18 25.04 33.52
CA MET A 1 8.68 23.68 33.23
C MET A 1 7.95 22.72 34.14
N PRO A 2 7.37 21.62 33.61
CA PRO A 2 6.84 20.55 34.46
C PRO A 2 7.96 19.98 35.33
N ASN A 3 7.65 19.55 36.55
CA ASN A 3 8.63 18.89 37.41
C ASN A 3 9.00 17.52 36.79
N PRO A 4 10.28 17.11 36.72
CA PRO A 4 10.65 15.78 36.19
C PRO A 4 9.90 14.62 36.86
N THR A 5 9.58 14.75 38.16
CA THR A 5 8.77 13.76 38.90
C THR A 5 7.29 13.75 38.46
N GLU A 6 6.78 14.85 37.92
CA GLU A 6 5.42 15.00 37.42
C GLU A 6 5.29 14.44 35.99
N ALA A 7 6.24 14.74 35.10
CA ALA A 7 6.31 14.14 33.76
C ALA A 7 6.36 12.61 33.84
N ALA A 8 7.20 12.04 34.73
CA ALA A 8 7.27 10.61 34.96
C ALA A 8 5.93 9.99 35.44
N ARG A 9 5.17 10.71 36.29
CA ARG A 9 3.82 10.27 36.74
C ARG A 9 2.80 10.32 35.61
N ILE A 10 2.84 11.36 34.77
CA ILE A 10 1.99 11.48 33.57
C ILE A 10 2.28 10.32 32.61
N LEU A 11 3.54 10.05 32.30
CA LEU A 11 3.93 8.96 31.41
C LEU A 11 3.56 7.59 31.98
N GLN A 12 3.70 7.37 33.30
CA GLN A 12 3.23 6.13 33.94
C GLN A 12 1.69 5.98 33.84
N LYS A 13 0.94 7.09 33.90
CA LYS A 13 -0.52 7.09 33.69
C LYS A 13 -0.89 6.81 32.24
N LEU A 14 -0.18 7.38 31.26
CA LEU A 14 -0.38 7.15 29.82
C LEU A 14 -0.04 5.70 29.42
N ARG A 15 1.08 5.15 29.90
CA ARG A 15 1.48 3.74 29.68
C ARG A 15 0.50 2.74 30.32
N LYS A 16 -0.31 3.17 31.30
CA LYS A 16 -1.42 2.40 31.90
C LYS A 16 -2.78 2.70 31.28
N LEU A 17 -2.89 3.68 30.38
CA LEU A 17 -4.15 4.08 29.78
C LEU A 17 -4.63 2.99 28.81
N ARG A 18 -5.92 2.68 28.85
CA ARG A 18 -6.54 1.58 28.12
C ARG A 18 -7.47 2.14 27.06
N VAL A 19 -7.07 2.04 25.80
CA VAL A 19 -7.91 2.40 24.66
C VAL A 19 -8.86 1.25 24.36
N ASP A 20 -10.16 1.55 24.21
CA ASP A 20 -11.16 0.59 23.74
C ASP A 20 -11.18 0.56 22.21
N THR A 21 -11.01 -0.61 21.60
CA THR A 21 -10.94 -0.77 20.14
C THR A 21 -11.90 -1.87 19.62
N PRO A 22 -12.24 -1.89 18.32
CA PRO A 22 -12.95 -3.01 17.71
C PRO A 22 -12.24 -4.36 17.85
N ARG A 23 -10.90 -4.35 18.03
CA ARG A 23 -10.08 -5.56 18.25
C ARG A 23 -10.45 -6.25 19.57
N ASP A 24 -10.78 -5.47 20.60
CA ASP A 24 -11.23 -5.99 21.90
C ASP A 24 -12.57 -6.73 21.77
N ALA A 25 -13.53 -6.13 21.07
CA ALA A 25 -14.84 -6.75 20.83
C ALA A 25 -14.72 -8.05 20.01
N ALA A 26 -13.83 -8.07 19.01
CA ALA A 26 -13.52 -9.28 18.25
C ALA A 26 -12.93 -10.39 19.14
N PHE A 27 -11.95 -10.07 19.98
CA PHE A 27 -11.36 -11.05 20.91
C PHE A 27 -12.35 -11.57 21.95
N ILE A 28 -13.12 -10.69 22.60
CA ILE A 28 -14.18 -11.08 23.53
C ILE A 28 -15.20 -12.00 22.83
N THR A 29 -15.59 -11.70 21.57
CA THR A 29 -16.49 -12.57 20.79
C THR A 29 -15.92 -13.98 20.58
N HIS A 30 -14.60 -14.14 20.45
CA HIS A 30 -13.96 -15.46 20.39
C HIS A 30 -13.95 -16.17 21.75
N LEU A 31 -13.67 -15.43 22.83
CA LEU A 31 -13.59 -15.97 24.19
C LEU A 31 -14.96 -16.38 24.76
N ASP A 32 -15.98 -15.53 24.63
CA ASP A 32 -17.36 -15.76 25.09
C ASP A 32 -17.99 -17.03 24.49
N ARG A 33 -17.57 -17.42 23.28
CA ARG A 33 -18.04 -18.64 22.59
C ARG A 33 -17.43 -19.92 23.14
N LEU A 34 -16.38 -19.80 23.94
CA LEU A 34 -15.68 -20.92 24.58
C LEU A 34 -16.07 -21.08 26.06
N LEU A 35 -16.97 -20.24 26.58
CA LEU A 35 -17.50 -20.32 27.93
C LEU A 35 -18.95 -20.81 27.90
N CYS A 36 -19.32 -21.64 28.89
CA CYS A 36 -20.69 -22.09 29.09
C CYS A 36 -21.63 -20.91 29.42
N ARG A 37 -22.93 -21.12 29.24
CA ARG A 37 -23.98 -20.21 29.71
C ARG A 37 -24.98 -20.93 30.60
N ASP A 38 -25.55 -20.21 31.56
CA ASP A 38 -26.67 -20.68 32.37
C ASP A 38 -28.00 -20.66 31.58
N GLU A 39 -29.09 -21.14 32.19
CA GLU A 39 -30.43 -21.17 31.58
C GLU A 39 -30.98 -19.76 31.26
N ALA A 40 -30.48 -18.72 31.93
CA ALA A 40 -30.83 -17.32 31.67
C ALA A 40 -29.93 -16.67 30.59
N GLY A 41 -28.93 -17.39 30.08
CA GLY A 41 -27.99 -16.93 29.06
C GLY A 41 -26.79 -16.15 29.58
N ASN A 42 -26.59 -16.04 30.89
CA ASN A 42 -25.40 -15.43 31.48
C ASN A 42 -24.19 -16.34 31.28
N LEU A 43 -23.00 -15.76 31.08
CA LEU A 43 -21.77 -16.54 31.01
C LEU A 43 -21.47 -17.20 32.37
N LEU A 44 -20.81 -18.36 32.31
CA LEU A 44 -20.25 -19.05 33.47
C LEU A 44 -18.72 -19.14 33.33
N PRO A 45 -17.95 -19.20 34.43
CA PRO A 45 -16.51 -19.43 34.39
C PRO A 45 -16.17 -20.91 34.09
N GLU A 46 -16.89 -21.55 33.16
CA GLU A 46 -16.74 -22.96 32.80
C GLU A 46 -16.46 -23.11 31.29
N PRO A 47 -15.57 -24.05 30.88
CA PRO A 47 -15.19 -24.20 29.50
C PRO A 47 -16.25 -24.97 28.71
N GLN A 48 -16.79 -24.34 27.66
CA GLN A 48 -17.72 -24.95 26.71
C GLN A 48 -17.11 -26.21 26.12
N ARG A 49 -17.89 -27.30 26.15
CA ARG A 49 -17.45 -28.61 25.65
C ARG A 49 -17.99 -28.90 24.25
N PHE A 50 -17.15 -29.54 23.45
CA PHE A 50 -17.41 -29.96 22.07
C PHE A 50 -17.21 -31.49 21.96
N SER A 51 -17.50 -32.06 20.78
CA SER A 51 -17.33 -33.50 20.48
C SER A 51 -17.89 -34.44 21.55
N ALA A 52 -19.18 -34.26 21.87
CA ALA A 52 -19.91 -35.01 22.90
C ALA A 52 -19.28 -34.92 24.31
N GLY A 53 -18.84 -33.71 24.71
CA GLY A 53 -18.34 -33.41 26.06
C GLY A 53 -16.84 -33.64 26.27
N ARG A 54 -16.15 -34.27 25.33
CA ARG A 54 -14.80 -34.84 25.54
C ARG A 54 -13.65 -33.85 25.41
N GLU A 55 -13.87 -32.72 24.77
CA GLU A 55 -12.83 -31.71 24.51
C GLU A 55 -13.38 -30.29 24.59
N THR A 56 -12.51 -29.32 24.84
CA THR A 56 -12.77 -27.89 24.65
C THR A 56 -11.88 -27.33 23.53
N HIS A 57 -12.09 -26.07 23.18
CA HIS A 57 -11.35 -25.36 22.14
C HIS A 57 -10.59 -24.17 22.76
N GLY A 58 -9.74 -23.53 21.96
CA GLY A 58 -8.95 -22.36 22.37
C GLY A 58 -8.97 -21.21 21.37
N VAL A 59 -8.22 -20.16 21.72
CA VAL A 59 -8.03 -18.96 20.89
C VAL A 59 -6.55 -18.80 20.60
N MET A 60 -6.20 -18.57 19.33
CA MET A 60 -4.87 -18.16 18.91
C MET A 60 -4.94 -16.71 18.41
N VAL A 61 -4.16 -15.82 19.01
CA VAL A 61 -4.11 -14.39 18.66
C VAL A 61 -2.78 -14.11 17.95
N VAL A 62 -2.88 -13.70 16.69
CA VAL A 62 -1.74 -13.53 15.77
C VAL A 62 -1.64 -12.06 15.37
N ASP A 63 -0.45 -11.50 15.53
CA ASP A 63 -0.05 -10.15 15.11
C ASP A 63 1.48 -10.09 15.14
N GLY A 64 2.07 -9.15 14.41
CA GLY A 64 3.52 -8.92 14.45
C GLY A 64 4.02 -8.44 15.82
N ALA A 65 5.35 -8.36 15.95
CA ALA A 65 5.99 -7.80 17.14
C ALA A 65 5.55 -6.34 17.36
N GLY A 66 5.15 -5.98 18.58
CA GLY A 66 4.57 -4.66 18.88
C GLY A 66 3.11 -4.45 18.43
N GLY A 67 2.40 -5.50 18.01
CA GLY A 67 0.97 -5.45 17.68
C GLY A 67 0.05 -4.96 18.81
N GLY A 68 0.44 -5.21 20.06
CA GLY A 68 -0.36 -4.91 21.26
C GLY A 68 -1.13 -6.12 21.83
N LYS A 69 -0.85 -7.34 21.33
CA LYS A 69 -1.48 -8.61 21.74
C LYS A 69 -1.58 -8.76 23.27
N THR A 70 -0.46 -8.60 23.98
CA THR A 70 -0.36 -8.75 25.43
C THR A 70 -1.31 -7.80 26.15
N THR A 71 -1.31 -6.52 25.77
CA THR A 71 -2.19 -5.50 26.35
C THR A 71 -3.67 -5.81 26.09
N LEU A 72 -4.01 -6.24 24.86
CA LEU A 72 -5.38 -6.60 24.48
C LEU A 72 -5.90 -7.80 25.30
N ILE A 73 -5.13 -8.88 25.40
CA ILE A 73 -5.54 -10.11 26.09
C ILE A 73 -5.59 -9.90 27.60
N SER A 74 -4.56 -9.30 28.21
CA SER A 74 -4.53 -8.94 29.64
C SER A 74 -5.77 -8.11 30.01
N ARG A 75 -6.04 -7.05 29.24
CA ARG A 75 -7.17 -6.15 29.45
C ARG A 75 -8.52 -6.85 29.31
N ALA A 76 -8.66 -7.72 28.32
CA ALA A 76 -9.88 -8.49 28.10
C ALA A 76 -10.15 -9.46 29.26
N LEU A 77 -9.13 -10.19 29.73
CA LEU A 77 -9.25 -11.12 30.86
C LEU A 77 -9.52 -10.40 32.19
N GLU A 78 -8.81 -9.29 32.46
CA GLU A 78 -9.01 -8.46 33.67
C GLU A 78 -10.40 -7.80 33.74
N ARG A 79 -10.98 -7.42 32.60
CA ARG A 79 -12.33 -6.83 32.54
C ARG A 79 -13.44 -7.86 32.34
N HIS A 80 -13.10 -9.14 32.15
CA HIS A 80 -14.08 -10.17 31.83
C HIS A 80 -15.01 -10.43 33.03
N PRO A 81 -16.34 -10.29 32.89
CA PRO A 81 -17.27 -10.28 34.03
C PRO A 81 -17.23 -11.57 34.86
N VAL A 82 -16.89 -12.71 34.23
CA VAL A 82 -16.81 -14.02 34.89
C VAL A 82 -15.40 -14.56 35.10
N LEU A 83 -14.37 -14.05 34.41
CA LEU A 83 -12.99 -14.55 34.62
C LEU A 83 -12.21 -13.74 35.65
N SER A 84 -12.64 -12.50 35.90
CA SER A 84 -12.16 -11.61 36.97
C SER A 84 -13.34 -11.15 37.86
N GLY A 85 -14.37 -12.00 37.98
CA GLY A 85 -15.63 -11.68 38.65
C GLY A 85 -15.61 -11.85 40.16
N ALA A 86 -16.79 -11.79 40.78
CA ALA A 86 -16.96 -11.94 42.23
C ALA A 86 -16.55 -13.32 42.77
N THR A 87 -16.54 -14.36 41.92
CA THR A 87 -16.05 -15.71 42.23
C THR A 87 -14.52 -15.81 42.26
N GLY A 88 -13.81 -14.75 41.87
CA GLY A 88 -12.36 -14.68 41.84
C GLY A 88 -11.80 -14.77 40.42
N ARG A 89 -10.53 -15.17 40.34
CA ARG A 89 -9.74 -15.15 39.11
C ARG A 89 -9.70 -16.55 38.49
N HIS A 90 -10.41 -16.75 37.39
CA HIS A 90 -10.54 -18.02 36.67
C HIS A 90 -9.57 -18.16 35.47
N TYR A 91 -8.48 -17.39 35.45
CA TYR A 91 -7.46 -17.47 34.39
C TYR A 91 -6.03 -17.39 34.95
N LEU A 92 -5.12 -18.16 34.35
CA LEU A 92 -3.68 -18.10 34.60
C LEU A 92 -2.97 -17.58 33.35
N ASP A 93 -2.02 -16.65 33.51
CA ASP A 93 -1.18 -16.13 32.43
C ASP A 93 0.31 -16.42 32.69
N ALA A 94 1.08 -16.68 31.64
CA ALA A 94 2.55 -16.64 31.67
C ALA A 94 3.14 -16.37 30.28
N SER A 95 4.16 -15.54 30.21
CA SER A 95 5.07 -15.48 29.06
C SER A 95 6.02 -16.68 29.06
N VAL A 96 6.48 -17.12 27.88
CA VAL A 96 7.46 -18.21 27.77
C VAL A 96 8.78 -17.83 28.48
N PRO A 97 9.28 -18.65 29.43
CA PRO A 97 10.52 -18.36 30.16
C PRO A 97 11.76 -18.71 29.33
N SER A 98 12.89 -18.07 29.63
CA SER A 98 14.20 -18.50 29.14
C SER A 98 14.85 -19.49 30.14
N PRO A 99 15.33 -20.69 29.70
CA PRO A 99 15.26 -21.22 28.34
C PRO A 99 13.85 -21.75 28.00
N ALA A 100 13.42 -21.56 26.75
CA ALA A 100 12.08 -21.86 26.23
C ALA A 100 11.79 -23.36 26.03
N THR A 101 11.89 -24.14 27.11
CA THR A 101 11.63 -25.59 27.11
C THR A 101 10.28 -25.93 27.72
N PHE A 102 9.71 -27.08 27.35
CA PHE A 102 8.49 -27.61 27.96
C PHE A 102 8.58 -27.71 29.49
N LYS A 103 9.72 -28.18 30.04
CA LYS A 103 9.93 -28.28 31.49
C LYS A 103 10.00 -26.90 32.14
N SER A 104 10.68 -25.93 31.51
CA SER A 104 10.74 -24.53 32.00
C SER A 104 9.35 -23.90 32.05
N MET A 105 8.58 -24.02 30.97
CA MET A 105 7.23 -23.46 30.87
C MET A 105 6.29 -24.07 31.93
N THR A 106 6.32 -25.39 32.08
CA THR A 106 5.52 -26.09 33.09
C THR A 106 5.90 -25.65 34.51
N ALA A 107 7.19 -25.48 34.80
CA ALA A 107 7.66 -24.98 36.09
C ALA A 107 7.22 -23.53 36.35
N ALA A 108 7.27 -22.66 35.34
CA ALA A 108 6.82 -21.27 35.45
C ALA A 108 5.30 -21.17 35.72
N LEU A 109 4.49 -22.00 35.04
CA LEU A 109 3.04 -22.09 35.28
C LEU A 109 2.71 -22.63 36.67
N LEU A 110 3.41 -23.68 37.12
CA LEU A 110 3.28 -24.19 38.49
C LEU A 110 3.64 -23.11 39.52
N GLN A 111 4.76 -22.41 39.34
CA GLN A 111 5.16 -21.33 40.24
C GLN A 111 4.14 -20.19 40.28
N ARG A 112 3.63 -19.75 39.11
CA ARG A 112 2.59 -18.70 39.04
C ARG A 112 1.25 -19.12 39.64
N SER A 113 0.91 -20.41 39.58
CA SER A 113 -0.24 -20.97 40.30
C SER A 113 0.00 -21.10 41.82
N GLY A 114 1.15 -20.65 42.35
CA GLY A 114 1.50 -20.74 43.76
C GLY A 114 1.97 -22.13 44.21
N TYR A 115 2.36 -23.02 43.30
CA TYR A 115 2.92 -24.33 43.67
C TYR A 115 4.40 -24.19 44.04
N PRO A 116 4.86 -24.76 45.19
CA PRO A 116 6.27 -24.76 45.54
C PRO A 116 7.05 -25.72 44.63
N VAL A 117 7.76 -25.16 43.66
CA VAL A 117 8.50 -25.94 42.65
C VAL A 117 9.81 -26.49 43.24
N ILE A 118 9.81 -27.77 43.60
CA ILE A 118 11.02 -28.52 43.97
C ILE A 118 11.52 -29.27 42.72
N THR A 119 12.38 -28.62 41.94
CA THR A 119 12.63 -28.96 40.51
C THR A 119 13.63 -30.09 40.24
N ALA A 120 14.36 -30.56 41.26
CA ALA A 120 15.64 -31.25 41.08
C ALA A 120 15.58 -32.54 40.24
N ASN A 121 14.51 -33.34 40.31
CA ASN A 121 14.49 -34.67 39.67
C ASN A 121 13.16 -35.07 38.99
N ARG A 122 12.19 -34.17 38.81
CA ARG A 122 10.91 -34.51 38.14
C ARG A 122 10.99 -34.42 36.62
N GLU A 123 10.39 -35.39 35.95
CA GLU A 123 10.16 -35.41 34.51
C GLU A 123 9.17 -34.31 34.09
N GLY A 124 9.37 -33.72 32.90
CA GLY A 124 8.52 -32.64 32.39
C GLY A 124 7.05 -33.02 32.29
N TRP A 125 6.73 -34.24 31.84
CA TRP A 125 5.34 -34.68 31.69
C TRP A 125 4.64 -34.88 33.04
N GLY A 126 5.32 -35.44 34.05
CA GLY A 126 4.76 -35.55 35.40
C GLY A 126 4.47 -34.20 36.06
N LEU A 127 5.27 -33.17 35.77
CA LEU A 127 4.98 -31.80 36.18
C LEU A 127 3.75 -31.22 35.44
N TRP A 128 3.52 -31.62 34.20
CA TRP A 128 2.39 -31.16 33.39
C TRP A 128 1.05 -31.77 33.83
N GLU A 129 1.04 -33.05 34.15
CA GLU A 129 -0.11 -33.70 34.79
C GLU A 129 -0.43 -33.04 36.14
N THR A 130 0.61 -32.73 36.94
CA THR A 130 0.46 -31.97 38.21
C THR A 130 -0.14 -30.58 37.97
N LEU A 131 0.24 -29.91 36.88
CA LEU A 131 -0.31 -28.60 36.51
C LEU A 131 -1.79 -28.68 36.15
N ARG A 132 -2.23 -29.67 35.34
CA ARG A 132 -3.65 -29.76 34.93
C ARG A 132 -4.57 -29.99 36.13
N GLY A 133 -4.25 -30.92 37.02
CA GLY A 133 -5.00 -31.13 38.25
C GLY A 133 -5.07 -29.84 39.09
N ARG A 134 -3.94 -29.13 39.22
CA ARG A 134 -3.89 -27.86 39.95
C ARG A 134 -4.70 -26.73 39.30
N LEU A 135 -4.77 -26.66 37.96
CA LEU A 135 -5.64 -25.69 37.28
C LEU A 135 -7.10 -25.94 37.64
N LYS A 136 -7.53 -27.21 37.64
CA LYS A 136 -8.87 -27.62 38.08
C LYS A 136 -9.14 -27.32 39.56
N ASP A 137 -8.20 -27.65 40.46
CA ASP A 137 -8.32 -27.38 41.91
C ASP A 137 -8.46 -25.88 42.22
N LEU A 138 -7.82 -25.03 41.43
CA LEU A 138 -7.89 -23.57 41.54
C LEU A 138 -9.07 -22.94 40.77
N GLY A 139 -9.92 -23.74 40.11
CA GLY A 139 -11.02 -23.25 39.28
C GLY A 139 -10.56 -22.43 38.07
N ILE A 140 -9.34 -22.66 37.56
CA ILE A 140 -8.80 -21.96 36.40
C ILE A 140 -9.37 -22.60 35.13
N THR A 141 -10.14 -21.79 34.39
CA THR A 141 -10.82 -22.20 33.15
C THR A 141 -10.07 -21.75 31.90
N VAL A 142 -9.24 -20.71 32.01
CA VAL A 142 -8.46 -20.14 30.90
C VAL A 142 -6.97 -20.16 31.22
N LEU A 143 -6.15 -20.68 30.30
CA LEU A 143 -4.69 -20.65 30.38
C LEU A 143 -4.13 -19.85 29.21
N TRP A 144 -3.56 -18.67 29.50
CA TRP A 144 -2.91 -17.82 28.51
C TRP A 144 -1.39 -18.01 28.52
N ILE A 145 -0.85 -18.37 27.35
CA ILE A 145 0.60 -18.43 27.09
C ILE A 145 0.95 -17.30 26.12
N ASP A 146 1.75 -16.34 26.60
CA ASP A 146 2.23 -15.22 25.78
C ASP A 146 3.60 -15.50 25.16
N GLU A 147 3.78 -14.98 23.94
CA GLU A 147 4.84 -15.33 23.00
C GLU A 147 5.08 -16.86 22.86
N ALA A 148 3.98 -17.60 22.74
CA ALA A 148 3.96 -19.06 22.59
C ALA A 148 4.83 -19.57 21.43
N HIS A 149 5.14 -18.72 20.43
CA HIS A 149 5.95 -19.05 19.27
C HIS A 149 7.39 -19.50 19.63
N ASP A 150 7.96 -18.97 20.71
CA ASP A 150 9.29 -19.38 21.21
C ASP A 150 9.27 -20.82 21.74
N LEU A 151 8.19 -21.23 22.40
CA LEU A 151 8.05 -22.55 23.01
C LEU A 151 8.06 -23.68 21.95
N PHE A 152 7.54 -23.41 20.75
CA PHE A 152 7.56 -24.36 19.64
C PHE A 152 8.91 -24.48 18.94
N CYS A 153 9.87 -23.58 19.20
CA CYS A 153 11.20 -23.65 18.59
C CYS A 153 12.05 -24.79 19.16
N ALA A 154 11.80 -25.21 20.41
CA ALA A 154 12.57 -26.26 21.08
C ALA A 154 12.06 -27.68 20.75
N ASP A 155 10.77 -27.96 20.91
CA ASP A 155 10.16 -29.27 20.60
C ASP A 155 8.69 -29.14 20.18
N ARG A 156 8.47 -28.90 18.89
CA ARG A 156 7.13 -28.72 18.31
C ARG A 156 6.18 -29.88 18.59
N HIS A 157 6.64 -31.14 18.56
CA HIS A 157 5.75 -32.30 18.72
C HIS A 157 5.30 -32.46 20.17
N LEU A 158 6.20 -32.25 21.13
CA LEU A 158 5.88 -32.30 22.56
C LEU A 158 4.88 -31.19 22.94
N ILE A 159 5.08 -29.97 22.43
CA ILE A 159 4.18 -28.83 22.72
C ILE A 159 2.79 -29.03 22.08
N LEU A 160 2.71 -29.53 20.83
CA LEU A 160 1.42 -29.87 20.21
C LEU A 160 0.69 -30.97 21.01
N ARG A 161 1.40 -31.97 21.55
CA ARG A 161 0.82 -32.98 22.45
C ARG A 161 0.34 -32.37 23.77
N ALA A 162 1.12 -31.44 24.34
CA ALA A 162 0.79 -30.75 25.57
C ALA A 162 -0.51 -29.93 25.43
N LEU A 163 -0.64 -29.16 24.35
CA LEU A 163 -1.85 -28.41 24.03
C LEU A 163 -3.08 -29.31 23.81
N LYS A 164 -2.91 -30.47 23.15
CA LYS A 164 -3.99 -31.47 23.03
C LYS A 164 -4.47 -31.93 24.40
N SER A 165 -3.57 -32.19 25.35
CA SER A 165 -3.93 -32.63 26.70
C SER A 165 -4.60 -31.56 27.56
N LEU A 166 -4.29 -30.26 27.37
CA LEU A 166 -5.02 -29.17 28.04
C LEU A 166 -6.46 -29.06 27.57
N MET A 167 -6.74 -29.45 26.32
CA MET A 167 -8.06 -29.35 25.71
C MET A 167 -8.92 -30.60 25.88
N GLN A 168 -8.47 -31.63 26.61
CA GLN A 168 -9.13 -32.95 26.67
C GLN A 168 -9.36 -33.45 28.09
N GLY A 169 -10.45 -34.22 28.28
CA GLY A 169 -10.83 -34.78 29.57
C GLY A 169 -11.50 -33.77 30.51
N ASP A 170 -11.81 -34.21 31.73
CA ASP A 170 -12.61 -33.41 32.67
C ASP A 170 -11.90 -32.12 33.09
N GLU A 171 -10.56 -32.17 33.20
CA GLU A 171 -9.68 -31.05 33.58
C GLU A 171 -9.41 -30.05 32.44
N ALA A 172 -10.11 -30.17 31.30
CA ALA A 172 -9.79 -29.35 30.14
C ALA A 172 -10.02 -27.85 30.41
N VAL A 173 -9.06 -27.05 29.98
CA VAL A 173 -9.05 -25.58 30.04
C VAL A 173 -8.97 -24.99 28.64
N ILE A 174 -9.39 -23.73 28.49
CA ILE A 174 -9.30 -22.97 27.24
C ILE A 174 -7.87 -22.43 27.10
N PRO A 175 -7.04 -22.92 26.16
CA PRO A 175 -5.75 -22.29 25.91
C PRO A 175 -5.96 -21.01 25.08
N ILE A 176 -5.34 -19.92 25.53
CA ILE A 176 -5.10 -18.73 24.71
C ILE A 176 -3.61 -18.72 24.36
N LEU A 177 -3.29 -18.66 23.08
CA LEU A 177 -1.91 -18.59 22.59
C LEU A 177 -1.72 -17.28 21.83
N SER A 178 -0.82 -16.41 22.27
CA SER A 178 -0.41 -15.23 21.50
C SER A 178 0.99 -15.40 20.91
N GLY A 179 1.20 -14.85 19.72
CA GLY A 179 2.50 -14.89 19.04
C GLY A 179 2.49 -14.20 17.69
N THR A 180 3.58 -14.41 16.94
CA THR A 180 3.78 -13.95 15.56
C THR A 180 3.17 -14.93 14.55
N GLU A 181 3.17 -14.58 13.26
CA GLU A 181 2.70 -15.43 12.15
C GLU A 181 3.33 -16.83 12.15
N ARG A 182 4.57 -16.96 12.65
CA ARG A 182 5.25 -18.26 12.84
C ARG A 182 4.47 -19.23 13.74
N LEU A 183 3.75 -18.72 14.76
CA LEU A 183 2.86 -19.52 15.59
C LEU A 183 1.70 -20.09 14.76
N HIS A 184 1.12 -19.27 13.88
CA HIS A 184 0.00 -19.66 13.01
C HIS A 184 0.40 -20.81 12.09
N GLU A 185 1.55 -20.70 11.41
CA GLU A 185 2.10 -21.74 10.54
C GLU A 185 2.32 -23.06 11.29
N ILE A 186 2.92 -22.99 12.48
CA ILE A 186 3.19 -24.17 13.31
C ILE A 186 1.90 -24.84 13.76
N VAL A 187 0.89 -24.09 14.19
CA VAL A 187 -0.41 -24.66 14.61
C VAL A 187 -1.16 -25.28 13.42
N ARG A 188 -1.16 -24.63 12.24
CA ARG A 188 -1.83 -25.15 11.04
C ARG A 188 -1.22 -26.45 10.50
N SER A 189 0.03 -26.72 10.83
CA SER A 189 0.71 -27.95 10.42
C SER A 189 0.19 -29.22 11.11
N ASP A 190 -0.58 -29.09 12.20
CA ASP A 190 -1.21 -30.21 12.92
C ASP A 190 -2.75 -30.06 12.85
N PRO A 191 -3.43 -30.81 11.95
CA PRO A 191 -4.88 -30.72 11.78
C PRO A 191 -5.69 -30.99 13.05
N GLN A 192 -5.14 -31.74 14.03
CA GLN A 192 -5.84 -32.03 15.29
C GLN A 192 -5.82 -30.85 16.26
N VAL A 193 -4.79 -30.00 16.22
CA VAL A 193 -4.73 -28.75 17.00
C VAL A 193 -5.42 -27.62 16.24
N GLN A 194 -5.16 -27.48 14.93
CA GLN A 194 -5.78 -26.47 14.08
C GLN A 194 -7.31 -26.44 14.21
N ARG A 195 -7.96 -27.61 14.14
CA ARG A 195 -9.44 -27.71 14.25
C ARG A 195 -10.01 -27.30 15.61
N ARG A 196 -9.17 -27.21 16.66
CA ARG A 196 -9.56 -26.85 18.04
C ARG A 196 -9.18 -25.42 18.42
N LEU A 197 -8.41 -24.70 17.59
CA LEU A 197 -8.01 -23.31 17.86
C LEU A 197 -8.69 -22.35 16.88
N SER A 198 -9.59 -21.52 17.38
CA SER A 198 -10.06 -20.36 16.61
C SER A 198 -8.92 -19.36 16.47
N THR A 199 -8.66 -18.85 15.26
CA THR A 199 -7.60 -17.84 15.05
C THR A 199 -8.22 -16.45 14.93
N LEU A 200 -7.72 -15.52 15.73
CA LEU A 200 -7.90 -14.08 15.56
C LEU A 200 -6.59 -13.50 15.03
N ILE A 201 -6.57 -13.13 13.74
CA ILE A 201 -5.50 -12.31 13.17
C ILE A 201 -5.88 -10.85 13.40
N LEU A 202 -5.05 -10.10 14.12
CA LEU A 202 -5.30 -8.68 14.34
C LEU A 202 -4.95 -7.93 13.03
N PRO A 203 -5.89 -7.22 12.39
CA PRO A 203 -5.62 -6.53 11.14
C PRO A 203 -4.61 -5.39 11.33
N PRO A 204 -3.86 -4.97 10.30
CA PRO A 204 -3.11 -3.72 10.34
C PRO A 204 -4.07 -2.53 10.57
N VAL A 205 -3.62 -1.49 11.28
CA VAL A 205 -4.38 -0.21 11.33
C VAL A 205 -4.38 0.44 9.95
N SER A 206 -5.49 1.09 9.56
CA SER A 206 -5.54 1.88 8.34
C SER A 206 -6.20 3.23 8.59
N GLU A 207 -5.80 4.27 7.87
CA GLU A 207 -6.41 5.61 8.00
C GLU A 207 -7.92 5.55 7.75
N VAL A 208 -8.35 4.78 6.73
CA VAL A 208 -9.75 4.67 6.29
C VAL A 208 -10.66 4.07 7.38
N THR A 209 -10.13 3.14 8.18
CA THR A 209 -10.89 2.43 9.24
C THR A 209 -10.68 3.04 10.63
N ASP A 210 -9.44 3.37 10.97
CA ASP A 210 -9.02 3.68 12.34
C ASP A 210 -8.67 5.16 12.54
N GLY A 211 -8.40 5.92 11.46
CA GLY A 211 -7.80 7.27 11.55
C GLY A 211 -8.62 8.26 12.40
N ALA A 212 -9.94 8.27 12.26
CA ALA A 212 -10.83 9.11 13.07
C ALA A 212 -10.84 8.70 14.57
N SER A 213 -10.85 7.40 14.85
CA SER A 213 -10.81 6.86 16.21
C SER A 213 -9.46 7.17 16.88
N PHE A 214 -8.36 6.91 16.16
CA PHE A 214 -7.00 7.15 16.62
C PHE A 214 -6.71 8.65 16.83
N SER A 215 -7.30 9.54 16.01
CA SER A 215 -7.26 10.99 16.26
C SER A 215 -7.90 11.37 17.61
N GLY A 216 -8.96 10.66 18.02
CA GLY A 216 -9.55 10.77 19.35
C GLY A 216 -8.59 10.30 20.46
N VAL A 217 -7.87 9.19 20.23
CA VAL A 217 -6.82 8.68 21.14
C VAL A 217 -5.71 9.72 21.33
N VAL A 218 -5.14 10.25 20.24
CA VAL A 218 -4.10 11.29 20.30
C VAL A 218 -4.57 12.49 21.13
N ARG A 219 -5.80 12.97 20.90
CA ARG A 219 -6.38 14.10 21.64
C ARG A 219 -6.52 13.80 23.14
N GLU A 220 -6.97 12.61 23.52
CA GLU A 220 -7.12 12.23 24.93
C GLU A 220 -5.76 12.06 25.64
N TYR A 221 -4.77 11.49 24.96
CA TYR A 221 -3.40 11.39 25.48
C TYR A 221 -2.78 12.78 25.69
N CYS A 222 -2.92 13.70 24.72
CA CYS A 222 -2.48 15.09 24.85
C CYS A 222 -3.18 15.79 26.03
N ARG A 223 -4.52 15.64 26.15
CA ARG A 223 -5.30 16.19 27.26
C ARG A 223 -4.84 15.69 28.63
N ILE A 224 -4.48 14.41 28.75
CA ILE A 224 -3.95 13.83 30.00
C ILE A 224 -2.53 14.35 30.29
N ALA A 225 -1.74 14.62 29.25
CA ALA A 225 -0.40 15.21 29.35
C ALA A 225 -0.39 16.72 29.61
N GLY A 226 -1.52 17.42 29.44
CA GLY A 226 -1.59 18.88 29.50
C GLY A 226 -1.06 19.58 28.24
N LEU A 227 -0.98 18.84 27.11
CA LEU A 227 -0.53 19.34 25.82
C LEU A 227 -1.72 19.64 24.90
N GLU A 228 -1.58 20.63 24.04
CA GLU A 228 -2.45 20.80 22.88
C GLU A 228 -2.15 19.74 21.81
N PRO A 229 -3.18 19.27 21.06
CA PRO A 229 -2.99 18.27 20.02
C PRO A 229 -2.22 18.81 18.78
N PRO A 230 -1.61 17.92 17.99
CA PRO A 230 -0.95 18.26 16.73
C PRO A 230 -1.90 18.90 15.71
N LEU A 231 -1.33 19.71 14.81
CA LEU A 231 -2.04 20.37 13.70
C LEU A 231 -1.78 19.71 12.33
N ASP A 232 -0.73 18.89 12.21
CA ASP A 232 -0.29 18.28 10.95
C ASP A 232 -1.30 17.24 10.42
N GLY A 233 -1.86 17.51 9.24
CA GLY A 233 -2.93 16.71 8.65
C GLY A 233 -2.53 15.30 8.21
N ASP A 234 -1.24 15.05 7.97
CA ASP A 234 -0.70 13.73 7.56
C ASP A 234 -0.04 12.95 8.73
N LEU A 235 -0.09 13.47 9.96
CA LEU A 235 0.56 12.84 11.12
C LEU A 235 0.06 11.42 11.39
N ILE A 236 -1.26 11.19 11.32
CA ILE A 236 -1.85 9.86 11.57
C ILE A 236 -1.35 8.84 10.53
N LEU A 237 -1.22 9.26 9.28
CA LEU A 237 -0.69 8.47 8.19
C LEU A 237 0.79 8.11 8.40
N ARG A 238 1.63 9.10 8.74
CA ARG A 238 3.05 8.90 9.10
C ARG A 238 3.21 8.00 10.31
N LEU A 239 2.40 8.21 11.35
CA LEU A 239 2.41 7.42 12.58
C LEU A 239 2.07 5.96 12.28
N PHE A 240 1.01 5.69 11.53
CA PHE A 240 0.65 4.33 11.14
C PHE A 240 1.75 3.67 10.31
N HIS A 241 2.38 4.39 9.39
CA HIS A 241 3.46 3.87 8.56
C HIS A 241 4.74 3.57 9.37
N GLY A 242 5.23 4.52 10.17
CA GLY A 242 6.42 4.34 11.01
C GLY A 242 6.23 3.26 12.09
N ALA A 243 4.99 3.08 12.57
CA ALA A 243 4.57 1.98 13.43
C ALA A 243 4.33 0.65 12.69
N ARG A 244 4.63 0.56 11.38
CA ARG A 244 4.46 -0.61 10.52
C ARG A 244 3.03 -1.16 10.54
N TYR A 245 2.06 -0.26 10.64
CA TYR A 245 0.62 -0.49 10.76
C TYR A 245 0.22 -1.35 11.97
N ARG A 246 1.05 -1.40 13.03
CA ARG A 246 0.76 -2.13 14.28
C ARG A 246 0.23 -1.18 15.35
N PHE A 247 -0.93 -1.50 15.93
CA PHE A 247 -1.61 -0.61 16.88
C PHE A 247 -0.79 -0.33 18.14
N GLY A 248 -0.17 -1.36 18.74
CA GLY A 248 0.70 -1.21 19.91
C GLY A 248 1.86 -0.24 19.65
N ARG A 249 2.57 -0.41 18.52
CA ARG A 249 3.63 0.51 18.07
C ARG A 249 3.12 1.94 17.88
N CYS A 250 1.90 2.15 17.38
CA CYS A 250 1.32 3.50 17.27
C CYS A 250 1.16 4.19 18.64
N ILE A 251 0.71 3.45 19.66
CA ILE A 251 0.58 3.96 21.03
C ILE A 251 1.94 4.22 21.67
N GLU A 252 2.90 3.31 21.46
CA GLU A 252 4.28 3.46 21.93
C GLU A 252 4.94 4.72 21.35
N THR A 253 4.85 4.93 20.03
CA THR A 253 5.38 6.13 19.36
C THR A 253 4.66 7.41 19.80
N LEU A 254 3.35 7.37 20.05
CA LEU A 254 2.60 8.50 20.62
C LEU A 254 3.07 8.85 22.04
N VAL A 255 3.25 7.86 22.92
CA VAL A 255 3.73 8.08 24.29
C VAL A 255 5.17 8.60 24.28
N GLY A 256 6.01 8.08 23.40
CA GLY A 256 7.38 8.56 23.20
C GLY A 256 7.45 10.01 22.72
N ALA A 257 6.62 10.39 21.73
CA ALA A 257 6.53 11.78 21.28
C ALA A 257 6.05 12.73 22.40
N ILE A 258 5.14 12.27 23.26
CA ILE A 258 4.70 13.04 24.45
C ILE A 258 5.81 13.16 25.50
N GLU A 259 6.65 12.14 25.69
CA GLU A 259 7.83 12.18 26.57
C GLU A 259 8.79 13.29 26.12
N PHE A 260 9.16 13.33 24.84
CA PHE A 260 9.97 14.41 24.25
C PHE A 260 9.32 15.80 24.38
N ALA A 261 8.01 15.93 24.12
CA ALA A 261 7.30 17.20 24.26
C ALA A 261 7.27 17.72 25.71
N LEU A 262 7.11 16.84 26.70
CA LEU A 262 7.14 17.19 28.12
C LEU A 262 8.55 17.57 28.60
N GLU A 263 9.59 16.88 28.13
CA GLU A 263 10.99 17.20 28.44
C GLU A 263 11.43 18.54 27.83
N ALA A 264 11.00 18.82 26.60
CA ALA A 264 11.19 20.13 25.95
C ALA A 264 10.38 21.26 26.61
N GLY A 265 9.40 20.92 27.47
CA GLY A 265 8.49 21.88 28.10
C GLY A 265 7.53 22.54 27.10
N ALA A 266 7.21 21.86 26.00
CA ALA A 266 6.31 22.34 24.95
C ALA A 266 4.87 22.48 25.46
N SER A 267 4.09 23.36 24.82
CA SER A 267 2.64 23.48 25.05
C SER A 267 1.79 22.66 24.08
N ARG A 268 2.38 22.18 22.97
CA ARG A 268 1.73 21.40 21.91
C ARG A 268 2.57 20.16 21.60
N LEU A 269 1.90 19.05 21.27
CA LEU A 269 2.54 17.89 20.67
C LEU A 269 2.66 18.08 19.15
N ASP A 270 3.83 18.47 18.65
CA ASP A 270 4.13 18.63 17.22
C ASP A 270 4.86 17.44 16.59
N ILE A 271 4.83 17.32 15.26
CA ILE A 271 5.50 16.28 14.45
C ILE A 271 7.01 16.15 14.73
N ALA A 272 7.68 17.22 15.16
CA ALA A 272 9.08 17.20 15.54
C ALA A 272 9.38 16.21 16.69
N HIS A 273 8.52 16.12 17.70
CA HIS A 273 8.72 15.19 18.81
C HIS A 273 8.54 13.72 18.39
N PHE A 274 7.67 13.46 17.41
CA PHE A 274 7.56 12.13 16.80
C PHE A 274 8.82 11.78 16.02
N ALA A 275 9.39 12.74 15.28
CA ALA A 275 10.64 12.56 14.57
C ALA A 275 11.82 12.28 15.51
N GLU A 276 11.96 13.03 16.61
CA GLU A 276 13.03 12.83 17.60
C GLU A 276 12.93 11.46 18.27
N PHE A 277 11.74 11.06 18.72
CA PHE A 277 11.53 9.72 19.28
C PHE A 277 11.81 8.61 18.26
N TRP A 278 11.33 8.74 17.02
CA TRP A 278 11.52 7.72 15.99
C TRP A 278 12.99 7.59 15.55
N ALA A 279 13.71 8.72 15.46
CA ALA A 279 15.16 8.72 15.22
C ALA A 279 15.93 8.02 16.35
N MET A 280 15.52 8.21 17.61
CA MET A 280 16.11 7.51 18.76
C MET A 280 15.88 6.00 18.72
N GLN A 281 14.71 5.54 18.26
CA GLN A 281 14.37 4.10 18.19
C GLN A 281 15.02 3.38 17.00
N GLU A 282 14.98 3.98 15.82
CA GLU A 282 15.35 3.33 14.56
C GLU A 282 16.77 3.71 14.08
N GLY A 283 17.43 4.69 14.72
CA GLY A 283 18.82 5.06 14.44
C GLY A 283 19.07 5.81 13.11
N CYS A 284 18.01 6.18 12.39
CA CYS A 284 18.06 6.71 11.04
C CYS A 284 18.68 8.13 10.92
N PRO A 285 19.27 8.49 9.76
CA PRO A 285 19.52 9.89 9.42
C PRO A 285 18.19 10.65 9.15
N PRO A 286 18.14 11.99 9.24
CA PRO A 286 16.89 12.74 9.08
C PRO A 286 16.11 12.51 7.77
N GLY A 287 16.79 12.17 6.67
CA GLY A 287 16.14 11.81 5.40
C GLY A 287 15.52 10.42 5.37
N GLY A 288 15.89 9.53 6.29
CA GLY A 288 15.23 8.24 6.52
C GLY A 288 14.12 8.30 7.58
N ASN A 289 13.85 9.47 8.16
CA ASN A 289 12.87 9.62 9.23
C ASN A 289 11.46 9.80 8.66
N VAL A 290 10.56 8.84 8.91
CA VAL A 290 9.15 8.85 8.43
C VAL A 290 8.38 10.12 8.82
N PHE A 291 8.75 10.79 9.91
CA PHE A 291 8.09 12.02 10.35
C PHE A 291 8.69 13.30 9.75
N LEU A 292 9.87 13.25 9.13
CA LEU A 292 10.51 14.42 8.48
C LEU A 292 10.56 14.31 6.96
N ALA A 293 10.65 13.10 6.41
CA ALA A 293 10.81 12.87 4.99
C ALA A 293 9.55 13.29 4.20
N PRO A 294 9.68 14.04 3.10
CA PRO A 294 8.54 14.37 2.22
C PRO A 294 7.97 13.14 1.49
N ASP A 295 8.79 12.12 1.30
CA ASP A 295 8.51 10.88 0.60
C ASP A 295 8.35 9.67 1.53
N TRP A 296 8.04 9.95 2.81
CA TRP A 296 7.84 8.96 3.86
C TRP A 296 7.06 7.68 3.47
N PRO A 297 6.05 7.65 2.57
CA PRO A 297 5.37 6.39 2.21
C PRO A 297 6.23 5.40 1.42
N GLN A 298 7.45 5.77 1.02
CA GLN A 298 8.43 4.92 0.34
C GLN A 298 9.55 4.42 1.27
N ILE A 299 9.60 4.90 2.51
CA ILE A 299 10.59 4.48 3.49
C ILE A 299 10.11 3.17 4.08
N ASP A 300 10.62 2.04 3.58
CA ASP A 300 10.39 0.74 4.19
C ASP A 300 11.01 0.71 5.61
N PRO A 301 10.20 0.67 6.69
CA PRO A 301 10.73 0.70 8.04
C PRO A 301 11.40 -0.63 8.45
N ASP A 302 11.19 -1.72 7.71
CA ASP A 302 11.82 -3.02 7.97
C ASP A 302 13.10 -3.26 7.14
N ARG A 303 13.56 -2.25 6.38
CA ARG A 303 14.79 -2.35 5.58
C ARG A 303 16.05 -2.35 6.47
N ASN A 304 16.82 -3.44 6.42
CA ASN A 304 18.15 -3.52 7.03
C ASN A 304 19.17 -2.65 6.27
N GLU A 305 19.75 -1.64 6.92
CA GLU A 305 20.91 -0.89 6.40
C GLU A 305 22.19 -1.75 6.32
N ALA A 306 22.22 -2.92 6.96
CA ALA A 306 23.38 -3.82 7.00
C ALA A 306 23.73 -4.50 5.66
N ASP A 307 22.79 -4.54 4.71
CA ASP A 307 23.01 -5.07 3.36
C ASP A 307 23.58 -4.02 2.37
N ASP A 308 23.67 -2.74 2.77
CA ASP A 308 24.31 -1.68 1.99
C ASP A 308 25.79 -1.48 2.43
N PRO A 309 26.74 -1.28 1.48
CA PRO A 309 28.15 -1.06 1.83
C PRO A 309 28.36 0.26 2.59
N PRO A 310 29.28 0.32 3.58
CA PRO A 310 29.26 1.34 4.62
C PRO A 310 29.45 2.77 4.12
N ALA A 311 28.45 3.62 4.40
CA ALA A 311 28.42 5.03 4.00
C ALA A 311 29.47 5.87 4.74
N ARG A 312 30.51 6.31 4.02
CA ARG A 312 31.55 7.19 4.57
C ARG A 312 31.02 8.62 4.83
N ALA A 313 30.82 8.94 6.11
CA ALA A 313 30.98 10.26 6.71
C ALA A 313 30.38 11.49 5.97
N ARG A 314 29.05 11.57 5.88
CA ARG A 314 28.32 12.80 5.46
C ARG A 314 28.29 13.88 6.56
N ALA A 315 29.45 14.36 7.02
CA ALA A 315 29.54 15.40 8.05
C ALA A 315 30.77 16.32 7.94
N ARG A 316 30.81 17.18 6.90
CA ARG A 316 31.39 18.55 6.88
C ARG A 316 31.71 19.01 5.45
N ARG A 317 30.90 19.93 4.90
CA ARG A 317 31.34 21.18 4.24
C ARG A 317 30.14 21.99 3.72
N ARG A 318 29.63 22.89 4.58
CA ARG A 318 29.07 24.17 4.13
C ARG A 318 30.09 25.27 4.45
N ARG A 319 30.66 25.88 3.40
CA ARG A 319 31.14 27.27 3.34
C ARG A 319 31.65 27.53 1.91
N GLY A 320 31.44 28.76 1.44
CA GLY A 320 31.50 29.17 0.04
C GLY A 320 32.57 28.49 -0.83
N MET A 321 32.09 27.74 -1.81
CA MET A 321 32.80 27.48 -3.06
C MET A 321 32.12 28.34 -4.13
N SER A 322 32.88 28.97 -5.02
CA SER A 322 32.29 29.57 -6.23
C SER A 322 31.54 28.48 -7.01
N MET A 323 30.34 28.79 -7.52
CA MET A 323 29.56 27.81 -8.28
C MET A 323 30.26 27.51 -9.60
N ALA A 324 31.08 26.45 -9.59
CA ALA A 324 31.59 25.83 -10.80
C ALA A 324 30.40 25.30 -11.59
N ARG A 325 30.04 26.00 -12.67
CA ARG A 325 29.02 25.54 -13.61
C ARG A 325 29.57 24.37 -14.41
N LEU A 326 28.70 23.44 -14.78
CA LEU A 326 29.03 22.39 -15.73
C LEU A 326 29.49 23.00 -17.06
N PHE A 327 30.55 22.44 -17.62
CA PHE A 327 31.07 22.83 -18.93
C PHE A 327 31.56 21.58 -19.68
N PRO A 328 31.29 21.45 -21.00
CA PRO A 328 30.44 22.33 -21.82
C PRO A 328 28.96 22.28 -21.42
N LEU A 329 28.17 23.29 -21.80
CA LEU A 329 26.74 23.36 -21.46
C LEU A 329 25.91 22.50 -22.43
N LEU A 330 24.96 21.71 -21.90
CA LEU A 330 24.00 20.95 -22.70
C LEU A 330 22.59 21.52 -22.50
N PRO A 331 21.99 22.22 -23.48
CA PRO A 331 20.73 22.94 -23.28
C PRO A 331 19.52 22.00 -23.14
N PHE A 332 18.55 22.46 -22.35
CA PHE A 332 17.22 21.86 -22.23
C PHE A 332 16.41 22.00 -23.53
N ARG A 333 15.66 20.97 -23.92
CA ARG A 333 14.75 20.99 -25.08
C ARG A 333 13.32 21.22 -24.63
N ALA A 334 12.61 22.15 -25.27
CA ALA A 334 11.24 22.53 -24.89
C ALA A 334 10.21 21.39 -24.97
N ASP A 335 10.52 20.27 -25.60
CA ASP A 335 9.65 19.08 -25.69
C ASP A 335 10.01 17.96 -24.70
N GLU A 336 11.07 18.07 -23.88
CA GLU A 336 11.54 16.99 -22.99
C GLU A 336 11.19 17.19 -21.51
N THR A 337 11.41 16.15 -20.70
CA THR A 337 11.28 16.19 -19.24
C THR A 337 12.59 16.58 -18.54
N HIS A 338 12.52 17.15 -17.33
CA HIS A 338 13.70 17.39 -16.48
C HIS A 338 14.57 16.13 -16.30
N TRP A 339 13.94 14.96 -16.15
CA TRP A 339 14.61 13.67 -16.05
C TRP A 339 15.33 13.26 -17.33
N SER A 340 14.69 13.46 -18.49
CA SER A 340 15.31 13.24 -19.81
C SER A 340 16.55 14.09 -20.01
N TRP A 341 16.45 15.38 -19.68
CA TRP A 341 17.57 16.32 -19.78
C TRP A 341 18.71 15.95 -18.84
N ALA A 342 18.41 15.62 -17.58
CA ALA A 342 19.39 15.14 -16.61
C ALA A 342 20.10 13.84 -17.07
N ALA A 343 19.38 12.92 -17.70
CA ALA A 343 19.96 11.69 -18.24
C ALA A 343 20.87 11.96 -19.46
N ARG A 344 20.50 12.90 -20.33
CA ARG A 344 21.35 13.36 -21.44
C ARG A 344 22.62 14.07 -20.94
N MET A 345 22.52 14.86 -19.87
CA MET A 345 23.69 15.47 -19.22
C MET A 345 24.62 14.42 -18.59
N ALA A 346 24.08 13.36 -17.96
CA ALA A 346 24.87 12.25 -17.46
C ALA A 346 25.63 11.51 -18.58
N ALA A 347 24.96 11.25 -19.71
CA ALA A 347 25.58 10.69 -20.90
C ALA A 347 26.68 11.61 -21.48
N PHE A 348 26.47 12.92 -21.47
CA PHE A 348 27.40 13.92 -21.99
C PHE A 348 28.66 14.10 -21.12
N HIS A 349 28.48 14.30 -19.81
CA HIS A 349 29.57 14.68 -18.89
C HIS A 349 30.36 13.47 -18.37
N ILE A 350 29.68 12.42 -17.90
CA ILE A 350 30.33 11.27 -17.26
C ILE A 350 30.27 9.99 -18.10
N ARG A 351 29.53 10.00 -19.22
CA ARG A 351 29.26 8.83 -20.07
C ARG A 351 28.76 7.62 -19.25
N GLY A 352 27.86 7.87 -18.31
CA GLY A 352 27.41 6.91 -17.31
C GLY A 352 25.94 7.09 -16.89
N PRO A 353 25.48 6.33 -15.88
CA PRO A 353 24.09 6.37 -15.43
C PRO A 353 23.75 7.68 -14.71
N ILE A 354 22.51 8.13 -14.87
CA ILE A 354 21.98 9.38 -14.29
C ILE A 354 22.18 9.47 -12.78
N GLY A 355 21.99 8.35 -12.05
CA GLY A 355 22.11 8.35 -10.59
C GLY A 355 23.51 8.72 -10.09
N THR A 356 24.56 8.31 -10.78
CA THR A 356 25.95 8.67 -10.43
C THR A 356 26.21 10.14 -10.72
N PHE A 357 25.84 10.62 -11.91
CA PHE A 357 25.96 12.03 -12.29
C PHE A 357 25.30 12.97 -11.27
N LEU A 358 24.05 12.70 -10.88
CA LEU A 358 23.33 13.54 -9.92
C LEU A 358 24.02 13.54 -8.55
N ARG A 359 24.43 12.36 -8.04
CA ARG A 359 25.16 12.26 -6.76
C ARG A 359 26.49 12.99 -6.78
N ASP A 360 27.22 12.99 -7.89
CA ASP A 360 28.49 13.72 -8.05
C ASP A 360 28.29 15.25 -8.01
N LEU A 361 27.12 15.74 -8.46
CA LEU A 361 26.70 17.15 -8.31
C LEU A 361 26.15 17.46 -6.91
N GLY A 362 26.09 16.47 -6.00
CA GLY A 362 25.42 16.60 -4.71
C GLY A 362 23.90 16.75 -4.81
N LEU A 363 23.30 16.37 -5.93
CA LEU A 363 21.86 16.30 -6.14
C LEU A 363 21.34 14.91 -5.74
N ASP A 364 20.11 14.85 -5.24
CA ASP A 364 19.46 13.60 -4.92
C ASP A 364 18.68 13.05 -6.14
N PRO A 365 19.01 11.83 -6.64
CA PRO A 365 18.34 11.26 -7.80
C PRO A 365 16.85 11.02 -7.62
N PHE A 366 16.37 10.73 -6.40
CA PHE A 366 14.97 10.49 -6.16
C PHE A 366 14.19 11.80 -6.05
N VAL A 367 14.72 12.79 -5.33
CA VAL A 367 14.09 14.12 -5.19
C VAL A 367 13.96 14.79 -6.58
N LEU A 368 14.98 14.66 -7.43
CA LEU A 368 14.87 15.10 -8.83
C LEU A 368 13.84 14.28 -9.63
N SER A 369 13.73 12.96 -9.44
CA SER A 369 12.80 12.11 -10.22
C SER A 369 11.33 12.37 -9.92
N ILE A 370 11.01 12.87 -8.72
CA ILE A 370 9.65 13.31 -8.35
C ILE A 370 9.36 14.76 -8.74
N GLY A 371 10.30 15.44 -9.41
CA GLY A 371 10.13 16.80 -9.91
C GLY A 371 10.08 17.86 -8.81
N ASP A 372 10.85 17.71 -7.74
CA ASP A 372 10.99 18.74 -6.71
C ASP A 372 11.52 20.06 -7.32
N PRO A 373 10.89 21.22 -7.03
CA PRO A 373 11.23 22.47 -7.70
C PRO A 373 12.59 23.02 -7.28
N ASP A 374 13.00 22.82 -6.02
CA ASP A 374 14.29 23.30 -5.51
C ASP A 374 15.43 22.45 -6.06
N GLU A 375 15.26 21.13 -6.12
CA GLU A 375 16.27 20.23 -6.69
C GLU A 375 16.44 20.41 -8.20
N VAL A 376 15.33 20.64 -8.93
CA VAL A 376 15.37 21.04 -10.34
C VAL A 376 16.03 22.41 -10.51
N ALA A 377 15.74 23.39 -9.65
CA ALA A 377 16.40 24.70 -9.69
C ALA A 377 17.90 24.61 -9.38
N ARG A 378 18.33 23.73 -8.46
CA ARG A 378 19.75 23.45 -8.17
C ARG A 378 20.45 22.82 -9.39
N LEU A 379 19.80 21.89 -10.08
CA LEU A 379 20.33 21.34 -11.34
C LEU A 379 20.47 22.44 -12.41
N CYS A 380 19.45 23.29 -12.58
CA CYS A 380 19.48 24.41 -13.51
C CYS A 380 20.61 25.41 -13.20
N ALA A 381 20.80 25.78 -11.94
CA ALA A 381 21.88 26.66 -11.50
C ALA A 381 23.28 26.06 -11.79
N THR A 382 23.43 24.75 -11.57
CA THR A 382 24.66 24.00 -11.84
C THR A 382 24.95 23.90 -13.35
N ALA A 383 23.91 23.69 -14.16
CA ALA A 383 23.98 23.59 -15.61
C ALA A 383 23.89 24.94 -16.34
N GLY A 384 23.83 26.08 -15.63
CA GLY A 384 23.71 27.41 -16.23
C GLY A 384 22.43 27.66 -17.04
N GLN A 385 21.38 26.86 -16.81
CA GLN A 385 20.10 26.85 -17.53
C GLN A 385 19.07 27.73 -16.80
N ASP A 386 18.20 28.41 -17.54
CA ASP A 386 17.02 29.09 -16.96
C ASP A 386 16.05 28.03 -16.40
N PRO A 387 15.68 28.08 -15.09
CA PRO A 387 14.72 27.13 -14.51
C PRO A 387 13.32 27.21 -15.11
N GLY A 388 12.88 28.36 -15.64
CA GLY A 388 11.50 28.56 -16.08
C GLY A 388 10.97 27.49 -17.06
N PRO A 389 11.64 27.29 -18.22
CA PRO A 389 11.29 26.23 -19.17
C PRO A 389 11.36 24.81 -18.60
N VAL A 390 12.30 24.55 -17.69
CA VAL A 390 12.50 23.21 -17.10
C VAL A 390 11.38 22.90 -16.11
N LEU A 391 11.01 23.86 -15.26
CA LEU A 391 9.92 23.74 -14.28
C LEU A 391 8.54 23.62 -14.95
N ARG A 392 8.28 24.34 -16.06
CA ARG A 392 7.04 24.16 -16.85
C ARG A 392 6.87 22.71 -17.33
N ASN A 393 7.96 22.09 -17.76
CA ASN A 393 7.99 20.69 -18.22
C ASN A 393 8.23 19.67 -17.09
N THR A 394 8.21 20.09 -15.83
CA THR A 394 8.46 19.21 -14.69
C THR A 394 7.16 18.58 -14.19
N LEU A 395 7.12 17.24 -14.23
CA LEU A 395 6.10 16.44 -13.55
C LEU A 395 6.44 16.40 -12.06
N MET A 396 5.84 17.31 -11.29
CA MET A 396 6.02 17.42 -9.84
C MET A 396 5.05 16.46 -9.12
N ARG A 397 5.50 15.66 -8.16
CA ARG A 397 4.59 14.81 -7.37
C ARG A 397 3.83 15.65 -6.34
N ASN A 398 2.53 15.79 -6.50
CA ASN A 398 1.67 16.61 -5.65
C ASN A 398 1.06 15.80 -4.48
N THR A 399 0.68 14.55 -4.73
CA THR A 399 0.27 13.58 -3.70
C THR A 399 0.69 12.16 -4.10
N CYS A 400 0.38 11.14 -3.29
CA CYS A 400 0.62 9.73 -3.63
C CYS A 400 -0.10 9.24 -4.91
N ARG A 401 -1.14 9.96 -5.37
CA ARG A 401 -1.91 9.63 -6.58
C ARG A 401 -2.05 10.79 -7.57
N SER A 402 -1.42 11.94 -7.32
CA SER A 402 -1.52 13.09 -8.22
C SER A 402 -0.18 13.76 -8.49
N TRP A 403 -0.04 14.26 -9.71
CA TRP A 403 1.10 14.98 -10.21
C TRP A 403 0.65 16.36 -10.68
N ARG A 404 1.53 17.34 -10.62
CA ARG A 404 1.34 18.69 -11.13
C ARG A 404 2.27 18.89 -12.34
N LEU A 405 1.77 19.52 -13.40
CA LEU A 405 2.50 19.89 -14.60
C LEU A 405 2.14 21.33 -14.96
N GLY A 406 3.04 22.28 -14.73
CA GLY A 406 2.68 23.70 -14.72
C GLY A 406 1.61 23.97 -13.65
N GLU A 407 0.45 24.47 -14.05
CA GLU A 407 -0.73 24.63 -13.17
C GLU A 407 -1.70 23.42 -13.20
N GLU A 408 -1.52 22.47 -14.12
CA GLU A 408 -2.43 21.34 -14.27
C GLU A 408 -2.18 20.26 -13.22
N ILE A 409 -3.25 19.71 -12.65
CA ILE A 409 -3.19 18.52 -11.78
C ILE A 409 -3.69 17.30 -12.54
N LEU A 410 -2.87 16.26 -12.59
CA LEU A 410 -3.11 15.00 -13.29
C LEU A 410 -3.14 13.86 -12.27
N ILE A 411 -4.10 12.95 -12.39
CA ILE A 411 -4.33 11.84 -11.45
C ILE A 411 -4.15 10.53 -12.21
N ASP A 412 -5.14 10.16 -13.03
CA ASP A 412 -5.08 8.93 -13.83
C ASP A 412 -4.54 9.16 -15.24
N SER A 413 -4.30 10.41 -15.65
CA SER A 413 -3.86 10.74 -17.02
C SER A 413 -2.36 10.51 -17.30
N LEU A 414 -1.55 10.10 -16.32
CA LEU A 414 -0.11 9.84 -16.49
C LEU A 414 0.25 8.36 -16.41
N ARG A 415 1.27 7.94 -17.18
CA ARG A 415 1.86 6.59 -17.06
C ARG A 415 2.85 6.52 -15.88
N PRO A 416 3.02 5.33 -15.26
CA PRO A 416 4.10 5.08 -14.29
C PRO A 416 5.49 5.43 -14.86
N GLN A 417 6.49 5.60 -13.99
CA GLN A 417 7.85 5.89 -14.46
C GLN A 417 8.52 4.70 -15.18
N GLN A 418 8.12 3.45 -14.89
CA GLN A 418 8.65 2.29 -15.60
C GLN A 418 8.16 2.16 -17.05
N ASP A 419 6.98 2.69 -17.40
CA ASP A 419 6.39 2.59 -18.75
C ASP A 419 6.97 3.66 -19.68
N LEU A 420 8.09 3.33 -20.33
CA LEU A 420 8.74 4.17 -21.32
C LEU A 420 8.03 4.05 -22.66
N ARG A 421 7.77 5.19 -23.28
CA ARG A 421 7.10 5.26 -24.57
C ARG A 421 7.87 6.15 -25.53
N PHE A 422 8.00 5.73 -26.78
CA PHE A 422 8.77 6.45 -27.78
C PHE A 422 8.23 6.25 -29.20
N CYS A 423 8.49 7.23 -30.07
CA CYS A 423 8.32 7.06 -31.51
C CYS A 423 9.65 6.61 -32.13
N PRO A 424 9.69 5.52 -32.92
CA PRO A 424 10.94 5.05 -33.53
C PRO A 424 11.53 6.08 -34.49
N ALA A 425 10.70 6.80 -35.25
CA ALA A 425 11.15 7.87 -36.15
C ALA A 425 11.79 9.06 -35.40
N CYS A 426 11.18 9.54 -34.30
CA CYS A 426 11.78 10.59 -33.47
C CYS A 426 13.15 10.21 -32.88
N LEU A 427 13.35 8.93 -32.54
CA LEU A 427 14.66 8.48 -32.03
C LEU A 427 15.67 8.28 -33.18
N ALA A 428 15.23 7.84 -34.36
CA ALA A 428 16.10 7.80 -35.54
C ALA A 428 16.56 9.21 -35.98
N GLU A 429 15.72 10.23 -35.82
CA GLU A 429 16.10 11.64 -36.03
C GLU A 429 17.11 12.12 -34.98
N ASP A 430 16.91 11.83 -33.69
CA ASP A 430 17.86 12.14 -32.64
C ASP A 430 19.23 11.46 -32.89
N ASP A 431 19.22 10.20 -33.32
CA ASP A 431 20.43 9.43 -33.67
C ASP A 431 21.14 10.03 -34.90
N ALA A 432 20.39 10.42 -35.94
CA ALA A 432 20.97 11.05 -37.13
C ALA A 432 21.66 12.38 -36.80
N ILE A 433 21.09 13.17 -35.89
CA ILE A 433 21.73 14.39 -35.36
C ILE A 433 23.03 14.02 -34.62
N ALA A 434 22.99 13.03 -33.73
CA ALA A 434 24.18 12.58 -32.99
C ALA A 434 25.32 12.13 -33.93
N MET A 435 25.00 11.34 -34.95
CA MET A 435 25.94 10.86 -35.96
C MET A 435 26.55 12.02 -36.77
N ALA A 436 25.73 12.99 -37.18
CA ALA A 436 26.19 14.15 -37.94
C ALA A 436 27.20 15.04 -37.19
N VAL A 437 27.15 15.06 -35.85
CA VAL A 437 28.10 15.78 -34.99
C VAL A 437 29.15 14.88 -34.32
N GLY A 438 29.19 13.58 -34.65
CA GLY A 438 30.15 12.63 -34.09
C GLY A 438 30.01 12.37 -32.57
N GLN A 439 28.80 12.45 -32.03
CA GLN A 439 28.51 12.28 -30.60
C GLN A 439 27.77 10.97 -30.29
N ASP A 440 27.80 10.56 -29.02
CA ASP A 440 27.04 9.42 -28.51
C ASP A 440 25.52 9.69 -28.62
N ILE A 441 24.78 8.73 -29.16
CA ILE A 441 23.31 8.80 -29.32
C ILE A 441 22.57 9.06 -28.00
N ALA A 442 23.12 8.61 -26.86
CA ALA A 442 22.52 8.84 -25.54
C ALA A 442 22.54 10.32 -25.10
N ILE A 443 23.32 11.18 -25.77
CA ILE A 443 23.34 12.64 -25.57
C ILE A 443 22.18 13.33 -26.31
N HIS A 444 21.61 12.70 -27.35
CA HIS A 444 20.59 13.29 -28.22
C HIS A 444 19.20 12.68 -28.03
N ARG A 445 19.12 11.35 -27.81
CA ARG A 445 17.88 10.65 -27.50
C ARG A 445 17.22 11.23 -26.25
N ARG A 446 15.99 11.74 -26.40
CA ARG A 446 15.19 12.31 -25.30
C ARG A 446 13.79 11.74 -25.22
N GLU A 447 13.27 11.61 -24.00
CA GLU A 447 11.85 11.32 -23.75
C GLU A 447 11.06 12.63 -23.89
N ARG A 448 10.11 12.66 -24.83
CA ARG A 448 9.23 13.83 -24.98
C ARG A 448 8.18 13.82 -23.88
N LEU A 449 7.92 14.97 -23.26
CA LEU A 449 6.96 15.16 -22.17
C LEU A 449 5.57 14.56 -22.48
N ILE A 450 5.07 14.79 -23.70
CA ILE A 450 3.75 14.27 -24.12
C ILE A 450 3.69 12.72 -24.13
N TRP A 451 4.82 12.03 -24.27
CA TRP A 451 4.89 10.57 -24.20
C TRP A 451 4.65 10.03 -22.78
N ARG A 452 4.51 10.89 -21.76
CA ARG A 452 4.12 10.51 -20.38
C ARG A 452 2.59 10.38 -20.17
N LEU A 453 1.77 10.94 -21.06
CA LEU A 453 0.31 11.06 -20.88
C LEU A 453 -0.49 9.91 -21.50
N LYS A 454 -1.34 9.21 -20.74
CA LYS A 454 -2.06 8.00 -21.18
C LYS A 454 -2.83 8.17 -22.51
N PRO A 455 -3.53 9.30 -22.78
CA PRO A 455 -4.28 9.48 -24.03
C PRO A 455 -3.41 9.68 -25.27
N ILE A 456 -2.14 10.08 -25.10
CA ILE A 456 -1.18 10.21 -26.20
C ILE A 456 -0.71 8.82 -26.60
N ARG A 457 -1.05 8.40 -27.82
CA ARG A 457 -0.88 7.04 -28.34
C ARG A 457 -0.09 6.99 -29.65
N SER A 458 -0.12 8.07 -30.42
CA SER A 458 0.71 8.23 -31.61
C SER A 458 1.58 9.47 -31.53
N CYS A 459 2.66 9.48 -32.30
CA CYS A 459 3.50 10.66 -32.45
C CYS A 459 2.75 11.74 -33.24
N PRO A 460 2.61 12.99 -32.73
CA PRO A 460 1.96 14.06 -33.49
C PRO A 460 2.73 14.45 -34.76
N THR A 461 4.06 14.29 -34.76
CA THR A 461 4.94 14.59 -35.89
C THR A 461 4.83 13.52 -36.99
N HIS A 462 5.14 12.26 -36.65
CA HIS A 462 5.25 11.18 -37.65
C HIS A 462 3.96 10.40 -37.88
N ARG A 463 2.93 10.59 -37.04
CA ARG A 463 1.67 9.84 -37.07
C ARG A 463 1.87 8.32 -37.02
N LEU A 464 2.85 7.88 -36.23
CA LEU A 464 3.15 6.48 -35.94
C LEU A 464 2.74 6.13 -34.50
N PRO A 465 2.32 4.89 -34.20
CA PRO A 465 2.03 4.47 -32.83
C PRO A 465 3.28 4.57 -31.94
N LEU A 466 3.10 4.92 -30.67
CA LEU A 466 4.19 4.92 -29.70
C LEU A 466 4.49 3.49 -29.23
N ILE A 467 5.74 3.06 -29.39
CA ILE A 467 6.23 1.78 -28.86
C ILE A 467 6.35 1.92 -27.35
N ARG A 468 5.82 0.95 -26.60
CA ARG A 468 5.90 0.87 -25.13
C ARG A 468 6.97 -0.15 -24.72
N ARG A 469 7.75 0.16 -23.70
CA ARG A 469 8.69 -0.77 -23.04
C ARG A 469 8.81 -0.45 -21.56
N ASP A 470 8.92 -1.48 -20.75
CA ASP A 470 9.23 -1.32 -19.33
C ASP A 470 10.73 -1.09 -19.13
N ARG A 471 11.09 -0.14 -18.25
CA ARG A 471 12.47 0.08 -17.81
C ARG A 471 12.89 -1.11 -16.92
N PRO A 472 13.98 -1.85 -17.23
CA PRO A 472 14.40 -2.98 -16.41
C PRO A 472 14.84 -2.53 -15.02
N GLY A 473 14.51 -3.32 -14.00
CA GLY A 473 14.95 -3.08 -12.63
C GLY A 473 16.47 -3.23 -12.53
N GLY A 474 17.15 -2.23 -11.97
CA GLY A 474 18.62 -2.21 -11.87
C GLY A 474 19.35 -1.74 -13.14
N ALA A 475 18.73 -0.91 -13.99
CA ALA A 475 19.36 -0.39 -15.21
C ALA A 475 20.55 0.55 -14.94
N ASP A 476 21.78 0.04 -15.12
CA ASP A 476 23.04 0.81 -15.11
C ASP A 476 23.34 1.52 -16.46
N GLY A 477 22.50 1.33 -17.48
CA GLY A 477 22.69 1.89 -18.82
C GLY A 477 22.63 3.43 -18.91
N LYS A 478 23.05 3.96 -20.07
CA LYS A 478 23.29 5.39 -20.30
C LYS A 478 22.09 6.11 -20.93
N GLY A 479 21.88 7.37 -20.56
CA GLY A 479 20.80 8.20 -21.10
C GLY A 479 19.41 7.79 -20.61
N VAL A 480 18.36 8.48 -21.08
CA VAL A 480 16.99 8.34 -20.53
C VAL A 480 16.35 6.98 -20.79
N PHE A 481 16.73 6.33 -21.90
CA PHE A 481 16.24 5.01 -22.29
C PHE A 481 17.11 3.86 -21.79
N ALA A 482 18.38 4.11 -21.42
CA ALA A 482 19.34 3.09 -20.99
C ALA A 482 19.29 1.86 -21.92
N ASP A 483 19.30 0.66 -21.35
CA ASP A 483 19.24 -0.61 -22.09
C ASP A 483 17.82 -0.96 -22.59
N SER A 484 16.82 -0.11 -22.35
CA SER A 484 15.43 -0.34 -22.77
C SER A 484 15.23 -0.12 -24.28
N VAL A 485 16.11 0.63 -24.94
CA VAL A 485 16.07 0.88 -26.40
C VAL A 485 17.46 0.64 -27.02
N PRO A 486 17.91 -0.63 -27.12
CA PRO A 486 19.22 -0.99 -27.68
C PRO A 486 19.25 -0.95 -29.22
N GLU A 487 18.13 -0.65 -29.89
CA GLU A 487 18.08 -0.44 -31.33
C GLU A 487 19.07 0.63 -31.80
N ASN A 488 19.67 0.43 -32.98
CA ASN A 488 20.43 1.46 -33.69
C ASN A 488 19.55 2.22 -34.69
N THR A 489 20.09 3.26 -35.32
CA THR A 489 19.39 4.13 -36.27
C THR A 489 18.66 3.35 -37.37
N ALA A 490 19.32 2.37 -37.99
CA ALA A 490 18.75 1.55 -39.05
C ALA A 490 17.55 0.74 -38.56
N ARG A 491 17.68 0.06 -37.41
CA ARG A 491 16.57 -0.72 -36.83
C ARG A 491 15.40 0.15 -36.35
N LEU A 492 15.66 1.40 -35.94
CA LEU A 492 14.61 2.38 -35.66
C LEU A 492 13.91 2.86 -36.95
N GLN A 493 14.65 3.02 -38.05
CA GLN A 493 14.08 3.33 -39.37
C GLN A 493 13.22 2.17 -39.89
N ASP A 494 13.66 0.91 -39.73
CA ASP A 494 12.88 -0.28 -40.08
C ASP A 494 11.58 -0.36 -39.25
N LEU A 495 11.66 -0.16 -37.93
CA LEU A 495 10.49 -0.10 -37.05
C LEU A 495 9.52 1.02 -37.43
N ALA A 496 10.00 2.16 -37.93
CA ALA A 496 9.17 3.24 -38.43
C ALA A 496 8.53 2.90 -39.80
N GLY A 497 9.28 2.28 -40.71
CA GLY A 497 8.81 1.88 -42.04
C GLY A 497 7.81 0.72 -42.04
N CYS A 498 7.94 -0.21 -41.09
CA CYS A 498 7.00 -1.32 -40.89
C CYS A 498 5.74 -0.93 -40.09
N ALA A 499 5.70 0.24 -39.46
CA ALA A 499 4.57 0.65 -38.63
C ALA A 499 3.41 1.21 -39.46
N ALA A 500 2.19 0.74 -39.20
CA ALA A 500 0.99 1.27 -39.83
C ALA A 500 0.74 2.74 -39.40
N PRO A 501 0.35 3.63 -40.32
CA PRO A 501 -0.04 5.01 -39.99
C PRO A 501 -1.17 5.06 -38.97
N CYS A 502 -0.98 5.88 -37.94
CA CYS A 502 -1.80 5.99 -36.75
C CYS A 502 -2.12 7.48 -36.49
N PRO A 503 -3.09 8.07 -37.23
CA PRO A 503 -3.48 9.46 -37.03
C PRO A 503 -4.00 9.65 -35.60
N GLY A 504 -3.42 10.60 -34.86
CA GLY A 504 -3.77 10.85 -33.46
C GLY A 504 -5.23 11.25 -33.27
N SER A 505 -5.81 10.88 -32.12
CA SER A 505 -7.18 11.27 -31.81
C SER A 505 -7.29 12.80 -31.61
N PRO A 506 -8.47 13.39 -31.89
CA PRO A 506 -8.72 14.81 -31.60
C PRO A 506 -8.40 15.22 -30.15
N LEU A 507 -8.64 14.34 -29.18
CA LEU A 507 -8.26 14.53 -27.77
C LEU A 507 -6.74 14.61 -27.58
N GLN A 508 -5.96 13.72 -28.21
CA GLN A 508 -4.49 13.78 -28.15
C GLN A 508 -3.97 15.11 -28.70
N THR A 509 -4.54 15.62 -29.79
CA THR A 509 -4.16 16.90 -30.39
C THR A 509 -4.43 18.05 -29.41
N TYR A 510 -5.64 18.11 -28.83
CA TYR A 510 -6.00 19.10 -27.82
C TYR A 510 -5.06 19.07 -26.59
N ILE A 511 -4.70 17.88 -26.07
CA ILE A 511 -3.76 17.75 -24.95
C ILE A 511 -2.36 18.29 -25.32
N ALA A 512 -1.87 17.94 -26.51
CA ALA A 512 -0.57 18.41 -26.99
C ALA A 512 -0.56 19.94 -27.22
N ASP A 513 -1.67 20.50 -27.70
CA ASP A 513 -1.87 21.93 -27.88
C ASP A 513 -1.90 22.66 -26.54
N ARG A 514 -2.69 22.19 -25.57
CA ARG A 514 -2.81 22.79 -24.24
C ARG A 514 -1.50 22.78 -23.46
N ILE A 515 -0.70 21.71 -23.57
CA ILE A 515 0.65 21.65 -22.97
C ILE A 515 1.65 22.57 -23.69
N ALA A 516 1.44 22.84 -24.98
CA ALA A 516 2.20 23.82 -25.75
C ALA A 516 1.63 25.26 -25.59
N GLU A 517 0.78 25.50 -24.59
CA GLU A 517 0.12 26.79 -24.30
C GLU A 517 -0.69 27.36 -25.51
N ARG A 518 -1.13 26.47 -26.42
CA ARG A 518 -2.00 26.85 -27.56
C ARG A 518 -3.48 26.80 -27.13
N PRO A 519 -4.29 27.80 -27.50
CA PRO A 519 -5.70 27.88 -27.07
C PRO A 519 -6.55 26.77 -27.70
N GLY A 520 -7.41 26.16 -26.91
CA GLY A 520 -8.36 25.13 -27.32
C GLY A 520 -9.81 25.63 -27.32
N PRO A 521 -10.79 24.71 -27.27
CA PRO A 521 -12.19 25.06 -27.08
C PRO A 521 -12.39 25.67 -25.69
N VAL A 522 -12.86 26.93 -25.63
CA VAL A 522 -13.01 27.74 -24.39
C VAL A 522 -13.66 26.98 -23.22
N TRP A 523 -14.63 26.10 -23.50
CA TRP A 523 -15.30 25.34 -22.45
C TRP A 523 -14.40 24.23 -21.86
N LEU A 524 -13.57 23.56 -22.67
CA LEU A 524 -12.58 22.59 -22.19
C LEU A 524 -11.42 23.30 -21.47
N ASP A 525 -11.00 24.46 -21.98
CA ASP A 525 -9.98 25.31 -21.36
C ASP A 525 -10.42 25.84 -19.98
N SER A 526 -11.73 26.02 -19.76
CA SER A 526 -12.29 26.40 -18.45
C SER A 526 -12.29 25.28 -17.39
N LEU A 527 -11.92 24.04 -17.77
CA LEU A 527 -11.79 22.90 -16.87
C LEU A 527 -10.31 22.55 -16.65
N PRO A 528 -9.91 21.98 -15.51
CA PRO A 528 -8.59 21.35 -15.34
C PRO A 528 -8.36 20.23 -16.37
N LEU A 529 -7.13 20.06 -16.85
CA LEU A 529 -6.81 19.13 -17.94
C LEU A 529 -7.25 17.67 -17.67
N GLU A 530 -7.09 17.16 -16.44
CA GLU A 530 -7.60 15.84 -16.04
C GLU A 530 -9.12 15.70 -16.22
N GLN A 531 -9.89 16.78 -16.02
CA GLN A 531 -11.33 16.80 -16.27
C GLN A 531 -11.63 16.91 -17.76
N SER A 532 -10.91 17.75 -18.51
CA SER A 532 -11.04 17.83 -19.97
C SER A 532 -10.82 16.46 -20.63
N ILE A 533 -9.84 15.69 -20.15
CA ILE A 533 -9.56 14.31 -20.59
C ILE A 533 -10.75 13.40 -20.25
N ARG A 534 -11.10 13.23 -18.98
CA ARG A 534 -12.17 12.30 -18.54
C ARG A 534 -13.53 12.60 -19.17
N VAL A 535 -13.88 13.87 -19.34
CA VAL A 535 -15.16 14.25 -19.95
C VAL A 535 -15.15 14.00 -21.46
N THR A 536 -14.00 14.17 -22.13
CA THR A 536 -13.87 13.79 -23.54
C THR A 536 -13.90 12.27 -23.71
N ASP A 537 -13.19 11.51 -22.88
CA ASP A 537 -13.23 10.04 -22.90
C ASP A 537 -14.67 9.52 -22.70
N LEU A 538 -15.40 10.05 -21.70
CA LEU A 538 -16.76 9.61 -21.37
C LEU A 538 -17.79 10.02 -22.43
N LEU A 539 -17.83 11.30 -22.84
CA LEU A 539 -18.81 11.77 -23.81
C LEU A 539 -18.45 11.35 -25.24
N GLY A 540 -17.17 11.34 -25.61
CA GLY A 540 -16.69 10.84 -26.90
C GLY A 540 -17.00 9.35 -27.08
N THR A 541 -16.79 8.54 -26.04
CA THR A 541 -17.26 7.14 -26.01
C THR A 541 -18.78 7.05 -26.18
N ALA A 542 -19.55 7.83 -25.40
CA ALA A 542 -21.00 7.76 -25.43
C ALA A 542 -21.62 8.24 -26.76
N MET A 543 -20.97 9.18 -27.46
CA MET A 543 -21.40 9.70 -28.76
C MET A 543 -21.12 8.73 -29.92
N GLU A 544 -19.96 8.05 -29.91
CA GLU A 544 -19.54 7.16 -31.00
C GLU A 544 -20.05 5.71 -30.80
N PHE A 545 -20.00 5.20 -29.56
CA PHE A 545 -20.28 3.80 -29.22
C PHE A 545 -21.55 3.60 -28.38
N GLY A 546 -22.23 4.69 -28.00
CA GLY A 546 -23.50 4.67 -27.27
C GLY A 546 -23.35 4.75 -25.73
N PRO A 547 -24.43 5.08 -25.00
CA PRO A 547 -24.40 5.54 -23.61
C PRO A 547 -24.02 4.47 -22.56
N TYR A 548 -23.87 3.21 -22.97
CA TYR A 548 -23.48 2.09 -22.09
C TYR A 548 -22.08 1.55 -22.41
N ALA A 549 -21.38 2.09 -23.41
CA ALA A 549 -20.00 1.73 -23.68
C ALA A 549 -19.08 2.35 -22.62
N ALA A 550 -18.23 1.54 -21.99
CA ALA A 550 -17.16 2.02 -21.13
C ALA A 550 -15.89 2.23 -21.95
N PHE A 551 -15.18 3.34 -21.71
CA PHE A 551 -13.96 3.67 -22.44
C PHE A 551 -12.92 2.53 -22.37
N ASP A 552 -12.71 1.95 -21.19
CA ASP A 552 -11.69 0.93 -20.95
C ASP A 552 -11.98 -0.42 -21.64
N ASP A 553 -13.23 -0.69 -22.01
CA ASP A 553 -13.66 -1.93 -22.69
C ASP A 553 -13.49 -1.86 -24.22
N LEU A 554 -13.25 -0.66 -24.78
CA LEU A 554 -13.06 -0.45 -26.21
C LEU A 554 -11.67 -0.90 -26.69
N SER A 555 -11.56 -1.32 -27.96
CA SER A 555 -10.25 -1.61 -28.54
C SER A 555 -9.39 -0.35 -28.66
N VAL A 556 -8.07 -0.50 -28.77
CA VAL A 556 -7.14 0.63 -28.95
C VAL A 556 -7.50 1.45 -30.20
N GLN A 557 -8.03 0.80 -31.25
CA GLN A 557 -8.48 1.44 -32.48
C GLN A 557 -9.78 2.24 -32.27
N ASP A 558 -10.75 1.66 -31.57
CA ASP A 558 -12.04 2.30 -31.27
C ASP A 558 -11.88 3.52 -30.37
N GLN A 559 -11.01 3.42 -29.35
CA GLN A 559 -10.61 4.54 -28.49
C GLN A 559 -9.95 5.70 -29.25
N MET A 560 -9.43 5.46 -30.47
CA MET A 560 -8.86 6.52 -31.31
C MET A 560 -9.87 7.18 -32.26
N LEU A 561 -11.02 6.55 -32.51
CA LEU A 561 -12.10 7.10 -33.34
C LEU A 561 -12.96 8.13 -32.59
N GLN A 562 -12.84 8.21 -31.26
CA GLN A 562 -13.66 9.10 -30.43
C GLN A 562 -13.52 10.57 -30.83
N PRO A 563 -14.64 11.30 -31.04
CA PRO A 563 -14.61 12.72 -31.34
C PRO A 563 -14.18 13.55 -30.13
N LEU A 564 -13.48 14.66 -30.36
CA LEU A 564 -13.35 15.70 -29.35
C LEU A 564 -14.74 16.30 -29.12
N VAL A 565 -15.09 16.53 -27.85
CA VAL A 565 -16.34 17.20 -27.47
C VAL A 565 -16.19 18.71 -27.73
N ALA A 566 -16.16 19.07 -29.01
CA ALA A 566 -15.84 20.42 -29.50
C ALA A 566 -17.05 21.38 -29.53
N GLY A 567 -18.21 20.94 -29.01
CA GLY A 567 -19.41 21.78 -28.94
C GLY A 567 -19.19 23.01 -28.07
N SER A 568 -19.51 24.19 -28.58
CA SER A 568 -19.39 25.48 -27.87
C SER A 568 -20.46 25.68 -26.78
N THR A 569 -21.34 24.70 -26.56
CA THR A 569 -22.33 24.65 -25.50
C THR A 569 -22.24 23.33 -24.73
N PRO A 570 -22.20 23.34 -23.38
CA PRO A 570 -22.31 22.11 -22.61
C PRO A 570 -23.69 21.47 -22.81
N PRO A 571 -23.83 20.14 -22.72
CA PRO A 571 -25.11 19.45 -22.86
C PRO A 571 -26.19 20.06 -21.95
N LYS A 572 -27.38 20.35 -22.51
CA LYS A 572 -28.51 20.89 -21.74
C LYS A 572 -28.85 19.96 -20.58
N GLY A 573 -28.86 20.50 -19.35
CA GLY A 573 -29.07 19.76 -18.09
C GLY A 573 -27.82 19.61 -17.22
N TRP A 574 -26.60 19.80 -17.76
CA TRP A 574 -25.36 19.49 -17.03
C TRP A 574 -25.14 20.31 -15.74
N ARG A 575 -25.62 21.57 -15.67
CA ARG A 575 -25.43 22.45 -14.50
C ARG A 575 -26.07 21.92 -13.22
N GLU A 576 -27.10 21.08 -13.32
CA GLU A 576 -27.79 20.48 -12.17
C GLU A 576 -27.07 19.21 -11.68
N SER A 577 -26.50 18.42 -12.60
CA SER A 577 -25.72 17.21 -12.29
C SER A 577 -24.31 17.47 -11.76
N ALA A 578 -23.70 18.62 -12.08
CA ALA A 578 -22.35 18.98 -11.63
C ALA A 578 -22.21 19.08 -10.10
N ALA A 579 -23.32 19.32 -9.37
CA ALA A 579 -23.36 19.26 -7.91
C ALA A 579 -23.19 17.82 -7.37
N HIS A 580 -23.65 16.81 -8.12
CA HIS A 580 -23.53 15.39 -7.76
C HIS A 580 -22.15 14.78 -8.10
N CYS A 581 -21.43 15.30 -9.09
CA CYS A 581 -20.13 14.73 -9.49
C CYS A 581 -19.00 14.86 -8.45
N ARG A 582 -19.19 15.61 -7.35
CA ARG A 582 -18.20 15.71 -6.26
C ARG A 582 -18.12 14.45 -5.37
N SER A 583 -18.99 13.47 -5.54
CA SER A 583 -19.08 12.28 -4.66
C SER A 583 -18.61 10.96 -5.28
N PHE A 584 -18.13 10.94 -6.53
CA PHE A 584 -17.75 9.70 -7.21
C PHE A 584 -16.43 9.12 -6.63
N ARG A 585 -16.55 8.13 -5.74
CA ARG A 585 -15.42 7.34 -5.22
C ARG A 585 -14.94 6.34 -6.28
N PRO A 586 -13.62 6.16 -6.50
CA PRO A 586 -13.12 5.07 -7.32
C PRO A 586 -13.29 3.72 -6.60
N GLY A 587 -14.03 2.78 -7.18
CA GLY A 587 -14.16 1.42 -6.66
C GLY A 587 -15.54 0.75 -6.73
N LEU A 588 -16.58 1.39 -7.29
CA LEU A 588 -17.88 0.75 -7.49
C LEU A 588 -18.00 0.15 -8.90
N THR A 589 -18.20 -1.16 -8.96
CA THR A 589 -18.76 -1.83 -10.15
C THR A 589 -20.22 -1.40 -10.34
N PRO A 590 -20.75 -1.36 -11.59
CA PRO A 590 -22.07 -0.79 -11.86
C PRO A 590 -23.22 -1.74 -11.45
N SER A 591 -23.59 -1.74 -10.18
CA SER A 591 -24.86 -2.32 -9.72
C SER A 591 -26.00 -1.30 -9.86
N VAL A 592 -26.78 -1.45 -10.93
CA VAL A 592 -28.20 -1.04 -11.08
C VAL A 592 -28.61 0.31 -10.44
N LEU A 593 -28.71 1.36 -11.26
CA LEU A 593 -29.51 2.54 -10.92
C LEU A 593 -31.01 2.18 -10.93
N PRO A 594 -31.80 2.54 -9.90
CA PRO A 594 -33.24 2.32 -9.92
C PRO A 594 -33.94 3.19 -10.98
N ALA A 595 -34.99 2.66 -11.60
CA ALA A 595 -35.78 3.40 -12.56
C ALA A 595 -36.49 4.61 -11.91
N ALA A 596 -36.16 5.82 -12.35
CA ALA A 596 -36.95 7.01 -12.03
C ALA A 596 -38.32 6.90 -12.72
N SER A 597 -39.39 7.00 -11.93
CA SER A 597 -40.76 6.86 -12.39
C SER A 597 -41.21 8.02 -13.29
N LYS A 598 -42.05 7.71 -14.27
CA LYS A 598 -42.73 8.68 -15.12
C LYS A 598 -43.68 9.56 -14.30
N THR A 599 -43.63 10.88 -14.49
CA THR A 599 -44.80 11.78 -14.53
C THR A 599 -44.36 13.13 -15.10
N GLY A 600 -45.13 13.71 -16.02
CA GLY A 600 -44.79 15.00 -16.65
C GLY A 600 -45.07 15.03 -18.15
N GLU A 601 -46.36 14.99 -18.52
CA GLU A 601 -46.77 15.32 -19.88
C GLU A 601 -46.51 16.81 -20.17
N LEU A 602 -45.99 17.14 -21.35
CA LEU A 602 -46.30 18.41 -22.01
C LEU A 602 -46.23 18.23 -23.53
N SER A 603 -47.32 18.63 -24.19
CA SER A 603 -47.60 18.37 -25.60
C SER A 603 -47.02 19.45 -26.53
N GLY A 604 -46.60 19.05 -27.73
CA GLY A 604 -46.13 19.96 -28.79
C GLY A 604 -46.14 19.26 -30.16
N ARG A 605 -46.76 19.87 -31.18
CA ARG A 605 -47.14 19.19 -32.44
C ARG A 605 -46.04 19.18 -33.52
N CYS A 606 -45.80 17.99 -34.07
CA CYS A 606 -45.68 17.62 -35.49
C CYS A 606 -45.11 18.64 -36.53
N SER A 607 -44.04 18.23 -37.24
CA SER A 607 -43.97 18.30 -38.71
C SER A 607 -42.85 17.42 -39.31
N THR A 608 -43.22 16.59 -40.29
CA THR A 608 -42.43 15.87 -41.34
C THR A 608 -41.02 16.44 -41.67
N ASN A 609 -39.97 15.64 -41.96
CA ASN A 609 -39.88 14.82 -43.19
C ASN A 609 -38.71 13.80 -43.27
N SER A 610 -38.95 12.70 -44.00
CA SER A 610 -38.05 11.95 -44.91
C SER A 610 -36.74 11.22 -44.45
N THR A 611 -36.80 9.88 -44.60
CA THR A 611 -35.76 8.93 -45.10
C THR A 611 -34.76 8.25 -44.15
N ILE A 612 -34.90 6.92 -44.04
CA ILE A 612 -33.95 5.94 -43.47
C ILE A 612 -33.27 5.17 -44.65
N PRO A 613 -32.16 4.42 -44.47
CA PRO A 613 -32.33 3.02 -44.06
C PRO A 613 -31.22 2.44 -43.15
N HIS A 614 -31.62 1.78 -42.06
CA HIS A 614 -30.80 0.75 -41.39
C HIS A 614 -30.63 -0.47 -42.29
N ARG A 615 -29.48 -1.18 -42.20
CA ARG A 615 -29.27 -2.44 -42.92
C ARG A 615 -29.07 -3.64 -41.99
N ALA A 616 -30.19 -4.31 -41.74
CA ALA A 616 -30.40 -5.74 -41.49
C ALA A 616 -29.26 -6.63 -40.94
N ALA A 617 -29.54 -7.28 -39.81
CA ALA A 617 -28.93 -8.54 -39.42
C ALA A 617 -29.23 -9.67 -40.43
N ARG A 618 -28.39 -10.72 -40.45
CA ARG A 618 -28.66 -11.99 -41.12
C ARG A 618 -28.40 -13.16 -40.18
N SER A 619 -29.47 -13.88 -39.86
CA SER A 619 -29.42 -15.25 -39.37
C SER A 619 -29.45 -16.22 -40.55
N ALA A 620 -28.80 -17.37 -40.45
CA ALA A 620 -28.96 -18.48 -41.39
C ALA A 620 -28.85 -19.81 -40.65
N GLU A 621 -29.98 -20.50 -40.51
CA GLU A 621 -30.04 -21.92 -40.16
C GLU A 621 -30.36 -22.75 -41.41
N SER A 622 -29.79 -23.96 -41.50
CA SER A 622 -30.32 -25.00 -42.38
C SER A 622 -30.00 -26.41 -41.86
N SER A 623 -30.99 -27.07 -41.25
CA SER A 623 -31.43 -28.47 -41.51
C SER A 623 -30.43 -29.40 -42.23
N LYS A 624 -29.95 -30.55 -41.72
CA LYS A 624 -30.63 -31.87 -41.48
C LYS A 624 -29.51 -32.96 -41.35
N SER A 625 -29.67 -34.22 -40.91
CA SER A 625 -30.65 -34.94 -40.05
C SER A 625 -30.22 -36.42 -39.93
N ASN A 626 -30.52 -37.11 -38.81
CA ASN A 626 -30.35 -38.56 -38.55
C ASN A 626 -28.89 -39.10 -38.49
N SER A 627 -28.53 -40.13 -37.70
CA SER A 627 -29.29 -40.96 -36.73
C SER A 627 -28.39 -41.86 -35.85
N ARG A 628 -28.92 -42.23 -34.67
CA ARG A 628 -28.70 -43.48 -33.88
C ARG A 628 -27.38 -43.75 -33.11
N ALA A 629 -27.62 -44.11 -31.83
CA ALA A 629 -26.94 -45.15 -31.03
C ALA A 629 -25.50 -44.89 -30.52
N LEU A 630 -25.07 -45.38 -29.34
CA LEU A 630 -25.71 -45.81 -28.07
C LEU A 630 -24.55 -46.01 -27.06
N VAL A 631 -24.81 -45.87 -25.74
CA VAL A 631 -24.10 -46.53 -24.62
C VAL A 631 -22.69 -46.02 -24.21
N GLU A 632 -22.64 -45.53 -22.96
CA GLU A 632 -21.51 -45.38 -22.00
C GLU A 632 -20.76 -46.73 -21.73
N PRO A 633 -19.56 -46.83 -21.09
CA PRO A 633 -19.14 -46.04 -19.92
C PRO A 633 -17.62 -45.78 -19.72
N ASP A 634 -17.28 -45.35 -18.49
CA ASP A 634 -15.98 -45.23 -17.81
C ASP A 634 -14.77 -46.07 -18.31
N PRO A 635 -13.56 -45.62 -17.94
CA PRO A 635 -12.75 -46.53 -17.11
C PRO A 635 -12.05 -45.89 -15.89
N LEU A 636 -12.14 -46.61 -14.76
CA LEU A 636 -11.26 -46.49 -13.59
C LEU A 636 -10.03 -47.39 -13.73
N SER A 637 -8.88 -46.94 -13.21
CA SER A 637 -7.67 -47.74 -12.87
C SER A 637 -6.94 -48.40 -14.07
N ALA A 638 -5.62 -48.63 -14.09
CA ALA A 638 -4.74 -49.04 -13.01
C ALA A 638 -3.24 -48.92 -13.38
N GLY A 639 -2.39 -48.72 -12.37
CA GLY A 639 -1.17 -49.53 -12.22
C GLY A 639 0.16 -48.99 -12.77
N PRO A 640 1.30 -49.52 -12.29
CA PRO A 640 2.56 -48.76 -12.24
C PRO A 640 3.75 -49.43 -12.92
N VAL A 641 4.76 -48.63 -13.30
CA VAL A 641 6.14 -49.12 -13.52
C VAL A 641 7.14 -48.16 -12.88
N ARG A 642 8.14 -48.72 -12.19
CA ARG A 642 9.25 -48.02 -11.50
C ARG A 642 10.60 -48.43 -12.16
N PRO A 643 11.78 -47.95 -11.70
CA PRO A 643 12.79 -47.37 -12.59
C PRO A 643 13.99 -48.29 -12.87
N CYS A 644 14.95 -47.83 -13.69
CA CYS A 644 16.38 -48.00 -13.41
C CYS A 644 17.27 -47.01 -14.21
N PRO A 645 18.52 -46.73 -13.76
CA PRO A 645 19.44 -45.71 -14.28
C PRO A 645 20.52 -46.38 -15.21
N PRO A 646 21.75 -45.88 -15.45
CA PRO A 646 22.58 -44.91 -14.72
C PRO A 646 22.25 -43.42 -14.96
#